data_AF-R1GSW6-F1
#
_entry.id   AF-R1GSW6-F1
#
_cell.length_a   1.000
_cell.length_b   1.000
_cell.length_c   1.000
_cell.angle_alpha   90.00
_cell.angle_beta   90.00
_cell.angle_gamma   90.00
#
_symmetry.space_group_name_H-M   'P 1'
#
loop_
_entity.id
_entity.type
_entity.pdbx_description
1 polymer ?
#
loop_
_entity_poly.entity_id
_entity_poly.type
_entity_poly.pdbx_seq_one_letter_code
_entity_poly.pdbx_strand_id
1 'polypeptide(L)'
;MAKPHPAAPDWLLLPPDEQQLETGWVGYRHVSGALHWHHAASEEDRLSAAIVFPTPVDDDSGITHALEHMVLRGSARYPEPDTFLTLRAELALLEFNATTQKESTRFHLTGYDPHSVLRGIGFMADSVLAPQLADDDFDDEIVRESGDNFEGALYRELGEYMRHERFQQSTEQAAMSEPRAPLYGGMPETVPLLGINDLRRYHNHYYRPESMVILTSGNWPMVALWRQISKSLSNVGKPLPTDVPELSLQANVASENHAFVETLSYSPHWAAALYPTLCSLRNQQIMKAHGAALLPLITDFQPVPALRFRLDDNADLEALHRHVEEVAKRMPSRRVNWQSGYFSLQQGRDMVRRWGDGLQRLYHDFSVTPFAPPFLKGDVSEPLLEDTQLSIANAEWLSPCKPLTRMAILCRCNARDEDTKASLERWLILCQQRTLRWAWMQGQPVLGSMGEWHCANALVLGYTVDLPLEQVNTLRHFWHNHLSADEINVLDGEWQHTQNGIEFYVTQSTPVFRAGSIMASHKDEEGAMHVTLSFPHTVEAGDIATFGQAVMASEMVKKRRLGGRCYSFGVSIDLMTYELAFDTVADSDPSVSFVALLNAMEGLTKPMENSELEKRCQGGLGLVSARYRKSHARFHTALLGTVGQPSAVDFTVVTPTSLADIATNVLTALKHPTVH
;
A
#
# COMPACT_ATOMS: atom_id res chain seq x y z
N MET A 1 -38.51 25.59 9.20
CA MET A 1 -39.00 24.23 8.90
C MET A 1 -38.25 23.73 7.68
N ALA A 2 -37.55 22.59 7.81
CA ALA A 2 -36.91 21.92 6.68
C ALA A 2 -37.96 21.64 5.59
N LYS A 3 -37.66 21.98 4.34
CA LYS A 3 -38.57 21.71 3.22
C LYS A 3 -38.29 20.29 2.69
N PRO A 4 -39.31 19.42 2.57
CA PRO A 4 -39.14 18.10 1.95
C PRO A 4 -38.74 18.24 0.48
N HIS A 5 -37.91 17.34 -0.01
CA HIS A 5 -37.52 17.34 -1.42
C HIS A 5 -38.72 16.95 -2.30
N PRO A 6 -39.06 17.71 -3.36
CA PRO A 6 -40.29 17.48 -4.14
C PRO A 6 -40.36 16.10 -4.81
N ALA A 7 -39.21 15.48 -5.09
CA ALA A 7 -39.12 14.16 -5.72
C ALA A 7 -38.84 13.00 -4.74
N ALA A 8 -38.59 13.31 -3.46
CA ALA A 8 -38.27 12.38 -2.38
C ALA A 8 -38.74 13.00 -1.04
N PRO A 9 -40.07 13.04 -0.80
CA PRO A 9 -40.66 13.84 0.28
C PRO A 9 -40.30 13.34 1.67
N ASP A 10 -39.89 12.07 1.78
CA ASP A 10 -39.50 11.42 3.02
C ASP A 10 -38.09 11.84 3.49
N TRP A 11 -37.35 12.59 2.67
CA TRP A 11 -36.03 13.11 2.99
C TRP A 11 -36.08 14.61 3.24
N LEU A 12 -35.60 15.00 4.42
CA LEU A 12 -35.56 16.36 4.92
C LEU A 12 -34.11 16.84 4.98
N LEU A 13 -33.82 17.98 4.38
CA LEU A 13 -32.52 18.64 4.55
C LEU A 13 -32.34 19.06 6.02
N LEU A 14 -31.18 18.78 6.62
CA LEU A 14 -30.89 19.21 7.99
C LEU A 14 -30.88 20.75 8.10
N PRO A 15 -31.11 21.34 9.28
CA PRO A 15 -30.97 22.78 9.49
C PRO A 15 -29.56 23.31 9.18
N PRO A 16 -29.37 24.58 8.75
CA PRO A 16 -28.04 25.14 8.44
C PRO A 16 -27.04 25.10 9.60
N ASP A 17 -27.51 25.21 10.83
CA ASP A 17 -26.72 25.11 12.07
C ASP A 17 -26.25 23.67 12.37
N GLU A 18 -26.88 22.68 11.74
CA GLU A 18 -26.46 21.28 11.74
C GLU A 18 -25.70 20.90 10.46
N GLN A 19 -25.38 21.85 9.57
CA GLN A 19 -24.62 21.61 8.34
C GLN A 19 -23.23 22.25 8.40
N GLN A 20 -22.28 21.72 7.64
CA GLN A 20 -21.01 22.40 7.36
C GLN A 20 -20.80 22.53 5.85
N LEU A 21 -21.34 23.61 5.30
CA LEU A 21 -21.13 23.98 3.89
C LEU A 21 -19.65 24.28 3.60
N GLU A 22 -18.90 24.78 4.59
CA GLU A 22 -17.47 25.10 4.46
C GLU A 22 -16.60 23.85 4.25
N THR A 23 -16.97 22.71 4.85
CA THR A 23 -16.29 21.42 4.65
C THR A 23 -16.87 20.62 3.49
N GLY A 24 -17.90 21.14 2.80
CA GLY A 24 -18.56 20.47 1.69
C GLY A 24 -19.55 19.36 2.08
N TRP A 25 -19.85 19.16 3.37
CA TRP A 25 -20.75 18.11 3.84
C TRP A 25 -22.18 18.63 4.01
N VAL A 26 -23.13 17.95 3.38
CA VAL A 26 -24.56 18.27 3.43
C VAL A 26 -25.33 17.10 4.01
N GLY A 27 -26.06 17.35 5.10
CA GLY A 27 -26.82 16.33 5.82
C GLY A 27 -28.30 16.32 5.48
N TYR A 28 -28.88 15.12 5.44
CA TYR A 28 -30.29 14.85 5.22
C TYR A 28 -30.78 13.82 6.25
N ARG A 29 -32.05 13.91 6.61
CA ARG A 29 -32.71 12.98 7.52
C ARG A 29 -33.95 12.39 6.86
N HIS A 30 -34.07 11.07 6.89
CA HIS A 30 -35.29 10.39 6.49
C HIS A 30 -36.33 10.44 7.62
N VAL A 31 -37.62 10.35 7.31
CA VAL A 31 -38.71 10.29 8.32
C VAL A 31 -38.59 9.09 9.28
N SER A 32 -37.85 8.04 8.91
CA SER A 32 -37.53 6.90 9.78
C SER A 32 -36.36 7.16 10.74
N GLY A 33 -35.78 8.36 10.74
CA GLY A 33 -34.62 8.71 11.57
C GLY A 33 -33.26 8.54 10.89
N ALA A 34 -33.17 7.75 9.81
CA ALA A 34 -31.93 7.48 9.09
C ALA A 34 -31.25 8.77 8.62
N LEU A 35 -29.93 8.83 8.79
CA LEU A 35 -29.11 9.98 8.44
C LEU A 35 -28.35 9.72 7.14
N HIS A 36 -28.33 10.72 6.26
CA HIS A 36 -27.51 10.69 5.05
C HIS A 36 -26.64 11.93 4.98
N TRP A 37 -25.32 11.74 4.90
CA TRP A 37 -24.35 12.78 4.67
C TRP A 37 -23.73 12.63 3.30
N HIS A 38 -23.78 13.72 2.54
CA HIS A 38 -23.25 13.80 1.19
C HIS A 38 -22.13 14.83 1.12
N HIS A 39 -20.97 14.44 0.62
CA HIS A 39 -19.87 15.36 0.37
C HIS A 39 -20.04 16.02 -1.02
N ALA A 40 -20.73 17.15 -1.04
CA ALA A 40 -21.12 17.91 -2.23
C ALA A 40 -19.97 18.67 -2.90
N ALA A 41 -18.84 18.88 -2.22
CA ALA A 41 -17.68 19.58 -2.78
C ALA A 41 -16.75 18.68 -3.62
N SER A 42 -17.13 17.42 -3.85
CA SER A 42 -16.34 16.50 -4.68
C SER A 42 -16.68 16.68 -6.16
N GLU A 43 -15.70 17.06 -6.97
CA GLU A 43 -15.80 17.06 -8.44
C GLU A 43 -15.38 15.70 -9.06
N GLU A 44 -15.33 14.63 -8.25
CA GLU A 44 -14.94 13.31 -8.73
C GLU A 44 -16.09 12.63 -9.50
N ASP A 45 -15.76 12.06 -10.67
CA ASP A 45 -16.67 11.17 -11.43
C ASP A 45 -16.94 9.85 -10.69
N ARG A 46 -16.09 9.50 -9.72
CA ARG A 46 -16.20 8.27 -8.95
C ARG A 46 -17.25 8.42 -7.85
N LEU A 47 -18.20 7.50 -7.84
CA LEU A 47 -19.31 7.43 -6.90
C LEU A 47 -18.96 6.46 -5.78
N SER A 48 -18.81 6.96 -4.56
CA SER A 48 -18.56 6.14 -3.37
C SER A 48 -19.70 6.28 -2.37
N ALA A 49 -20.09 5.16 -1.77
CA ALA A 49 -21.12 5.11 -0.73
C ALA A 49 -20.74 4.14 0.39
N ALA A 50 -21.21 4.43 1.60
CA ALA A 50 -21.16 3.52 2.73
C ALA A 50 -22.47 3.60 3.54
N ILE A 51 -22.93 2.46 4.04
CA ILE A 51 -23.99 2.33 5.03
C ILE A 51 -23.33 1.83 6.32
N VAL A 52 -23.53 2.53 7.42
CA VAL A 52 -22.84 2.31 8.69
C VAL A 52 -23.86 2.16 9.80
N PHE A 53 -23.66 1.15 10.66
CA PHE A 53 -24.41 0.95 11.89
C PHE A 53 -23.48 0.93 13.11
N PRO A 54 -23.92 1.44 14.27
CA PRO A 54 -23.23 1.20 15.54
C PRO A 54 -23.47 -0.25 15.98
N THR A 55 -22.39 -1.02 16.09
CA THR A 55 -22.43 -2.46 16.41
C THR A 55 -21.34 -2.78 17.46
N PRO A 56 -21.45 -2.22 18.68
CA PRO A 56 -20.46 -2.39 19.74
C PRO A 56 -20.33 -3.85 20.19
N VAL A 57 -19.08 -4.32 20.30
CA VAL A 57 -18.75 -5.63 20.85
C VAL A 57 -17.52 -5.52 21.76
N ASP A 58 -17.63 -6.07 22.96
CA ASP A 58 -16.59 -6.05 24.01
C ASP A 58 -16.05 -7.45 24.33
N ASP A 59 -16.38 -8.44 23.51
CA ASP A 59 -15.94 -9.83 23.66
C ASP A 59 -15.34 -10.39 22.36
N ASP A 60 -14.91 -11.65 22.40
CA ASP A 60 -14.25 -12.35 21.30
C ASP A 60 -15.24 -13.27 20.54
N SER A 61 -16.55 -13.08 20.70
CA SER A 61 -17.57 -13.99 20.14
C SER A 61 -17.57 -14.00 18.60
N GLY A 62 -17.24 -12.88 17.98
CA GLY A 62 -17.36 -12.68 16.53
C GLY A 62 -18.78 -12.41 16.05
N ILE A 63 -19.74 -12.09 16.95
CA ILE A 63 -21.14 -11.88 16.58
C ILE A 63 -21.35 -10.79 15.52
N THR A 64 -20.55 -9.72 15.56
CA THR A 64 -20.63 -8.60 14.60
C THR A 64 -20.14 -9.02 13.21
N HIS A 65 -19.05 -9.78 13.14
CA HIS A 65 -18.49 -10.30 11.91
C HIS A 65 -19.38 -11.40 11.31
N ALA A 66 -19.90 -12.31 12.14
CA ALA A 66 -20.86 -13.31 11.70
C ALA A 66 -22.15 -12.66 11.15
N LEU A 67 -22.64 -11.61 11.80
CA LEU A 67 -23.81 -10.90 11.30
C LEU A 67 -23.50 -10.15 9.99
N GLU A 68 -22.31 -9.57 9.81
CA GLU A 68 -21.88 -8.96 8.55
C GLU A 68 -22.03 -9.93 7.37
N HIS A 69 -21.59 -11.18 7.53
CA HIS A 69 -21.78 -12.23 6.53
C HIS A 69 -23.26 -12.57 6.34
N MET A 70 -23.96 -12.88 7.44
CA MET A 70 -25.33 -13.38 7.38
C MET A 70 -26.33 -12.39 6.79
N VAL A 71 -26.13 -11.08 6.96
CA VAL A 71 -27.04 -10.10 6.33
C VAL A 71 -26.91 -10.07 4.80
N LEU A 72 -25.80 -10.56 4.24
CA LEU A 72 -25.57 -10.62 2.79
C LEU A 72 -26.07 -11.93 2.15
N ARG A 73 -26.44 -12.93 2.96
CA ARG A 73 -27.02 -14.24 2.55
C ARG A 73 -28.51 -14.17 2.25
N GLY A 74 -28.97 -13.05 1.70
CA GLY A 74 -30.35 -12.86 1.27
C GLY A 74 -31.18 -11.93 2.16
N SER A 75 -32.20 -11.33 1.54
CA SER A 75 -33.06 -10.30 2.12
C SER A 75 -34.50 -10.41 1.64
N ALA A 76 -35.38 -9.55 2.14
CA ALA A 76 -36.78 -9.53 1.76
C ALA A 76 -37.00 -9.30 0.25
N ARG A 77 -36.22 -8.41 -0.39
CA ARG A 77 -36.32 -8.17 -1.84
C ARG A 77 -35.40 -9.05 -2.67
N TYR A 78 -34.32 -9.54 -2.07
CA TYR A 78 -33.33 -10.38 -2.73
C TYR A 78 -33.18 -11.70 -1.96
N PRO A 79 -34.15 -12.62 -2.07
CA PRO A 79 -34.23 -13.80 -1.21
C PRO A 79 -33.14 -14.84 -1.49
N GLU A 80 -32.54 -14.82 -2.68
CA GLU A 80 -31.51 -15.80 -3.06
C GLU A 80 -30.19 -15.54 -2.30
N PRO A 81 -29.65 -16.51 -1.55
CA PRO A 81 -28.46 -16.31 -0.73
C PRO A 81 -27.21 -15.86 -1.48
N ASP A 82 -27.05 -16.30 -2.74
CA ASP A 82 -25.89 -15.99 -3.57
C ASP A 82 -25.98 -14.64 -4.30
N THR A 83 -27.05 -13.86 -4.06
CA THR A 83 -27.27 -12.58 -4.76
C THR A 83 -26.07 -11.63 -4.61
N PHE A 84 -25.44 -11.57 -3.44
CA PHE A 84 -24.26 -10.72 -3.24
C PHE A 84 -23.12 -11.10 -4.19
N LEU A 85 -22.81 -12.39 -4.30
CA LEU A 85 -21.75 -12.90 -5.19
C LEU A 85 -22.11 -12.66 -6.67
N THR A 86 -23.36 -12.87 -7.06
CA THR A 86 -23.84 -12.57 -8.41
C THR A 86 -23.67 -11.09 -8.74
N LEU A 87 -24.13 -10.19 -7.87
CA LEU A 87 -24.01 -8.75 -8.09
C LEU A 87 -22.56 -8.27 -8.09
N ARG A 88 -21.71 -8.85 -7.23
CA ARG A 88 -20.27 -8.55 -7.22
C ARG A 88 -19.59 -8.93 -8.55
N ALA A 89 -20.02 -10.00 -9.21
CA ALA A 89 -19.53 -10.36 -10.53
C ALA A 89 -20.12 -9.48 -11.66
N GLU A 90 -21.39 -9.08 -11.56
CA GLU A 90 -22.11 -8.38 -12.64
C GLU A 90 -21.92 -6.86 -12.67
N LEU A 91 -21.86 -6.19 -11.52
CA LEU A 91 -22.01 -4.73 -11.44
C LEU A 91 -20.75 -3.94 -11.84
N ALA A 92 -19.62 -4.61 -12.12
CA ALA A 92 -18.34 -3.99 -12.48
C ALA A 92 -17.93 -2.83 -11.56
N LEU A 93 -18.22 -2.98 -10.26
CA LEU A 93 -17.85 -2.02 -9.22
C LEU A 93 -16.35 -2.15 -8.91
N LEU A 94 -15.72 -1.02 -8.58
CA LEU A 94 -14.32 -0.99 -8.15
C LEU A 94 -14.16 -1.62 -6.77
N GLU A 95 -15.14 -1.36 -5.89
CA GLU A 95 -15.22 -1.92 -4.55
C GLU A 95 -16.68 -2.25 -4.27
N PHE A 96 -16.96 -3.41 -3.67
CA PHE A 96 -18.28 -3.81 -3.20
C PHE A 96 -18.11 -4.82 -2.07
N ASN A 97 -18.09 -4.32 -0.84
CA ASN A 97 -17.62 -5.10 0.30
C ASN A 97 -18.22 -4.59 1.62
N ALA A 98 -17.89 -5.26 2.71
CA ALA A 98 -18.20 -4.83 4.06
C ALA A 98 -16.95 -4.92 4.96
N THR A 99 -17.02 -4.22 6.10
CA THR A 99 -15.97 -4.21 7.12
C THR A 99 -16.58 -4.08 8.51
N THR A 100 -16.10 -4.92 9.43
CA THR A 100 -16.45 -4.85 10.85
C THR A 100 -15.31 -4.26 11.67
N GLN A 101 -15.68 -3.38 12.60
CA GLN A 101 -14.82 -2.81 13.64
C GLN A 101 -15.50 -2.99 14.99
N LYS A 102 -14.75 -2.77 16.09
CA LYS A 102 -15.25 -2.87 17.46
C LYS A 102 -16.62 -2.18 17.68
N GLU A 103 -16.76 -0.95 17.19
CA GLU A 103 -17.92 -0.09 17.46
C GLU A 103 -18.90 0.03 16.27
N SER A 104 -18.53 -0.49 15.09
CA SER A 104 -19.30 -0.25 13.87
C SER A 104 -19.08 -1.30 12.78
N THR A 105 -20.13 -1.56 12.01
CA THR A 105 -20.10 -2.38 10.79
C THR A 105 -20.49 -1.50 9.61
N ARG A 106 -19.73 -1.63 8.51
CA ARG A 106 -19.80 -0.74 7.35
C ARG A 106 -19.96 -1.55 6.08
N PHE A 107 -20.91 -1.18 5.25
CA PHE A 107 -21.18 -1.79 3.94
C PHE A 107 -20.93 -0.74 2.88
N HIS A 108 -19.95 -0.95 2.00
CA HIS A 108 -19.49 0.10 1.11
C HIS A 108 -19.26 -0.35 -0.32
N LEU A 109 -19.37 0.61 -1.22
CA LEU A 109 -19.12 0.41 -2.62
C LEU A 109 -18.58 1.64 -3.30
N THR A 110 -17.87 1.39 -4.39
CA THR A 110 -17.29 2.41 -5.24
C THR A 110 -17.41 2.01 -6.70
N GLY A 111 -17.82 2.93 -7.56
CA GLY A 111 -17.89 2.69 -9.01
C GLY A 111 -18.00 3.97 -9.81
N TYR A 112 -17.97 3.85 -11.13
CA TYR A 112 -18.15 4.98 -12.06
C TYR A 112 -19.55 5.02 -12.66
N ASP A 113 -20.19 3.86 -12.85
CA ASP A 113 -21.51 3.77 -13.45
C ASP A 113 -22.61 4.03 -12.40
N PRO A 114 -23.42 5.12 -12.54
CA PRO A 114 -24.49 5.43 -11.61
C PRO A 114 -25.51 4.29 -11.46
N HIS A 115 -25.78 3.54 -12.53
CA HIS A 115 -26.76 2.46 -12.49
C HIS A 115 -26.26 1.29 -11.62
N SER A 116 -25.02 0.86 -11.81
CA SER A 116 -24.38 -0.19 -11.00
C SER A 116 -24.30 0.19 -9.53
N VAL A 117 -23.84 1.41 -9.20
CA VAL A 117 -23.73 1.83 -7.78
C VAL A 117 -25.11 1.96 -7.12
N LEU A 118 -26.13 2.40 -7.85
CA LEU A 118 -27.51 2.45 -7.36
C LEU A 118 -28.11 1.05 -7.12
N ARG A 119 -27.79 0.08 -7.98
CA ARG A 119 -28.20 -1.32 -7.76
C ARG A 119 -27.48 -1.92 -6.55
N GLY A 120 -26.17 -1.72 -6.45
CA GLY A 120 -25.36 -2.22 -5.33
C GLY A 120 -25.81 -1.65 -3.99
N ILE A 121 -26.02 -0.33 -3.90
CA ILE A 121 -26.44 0.30 -2.63
C ILE A 121 -27.88 -0.07 -2.28
N GLY A 122 -28.74 -0.25 -3.29
CA GLY A 122 -30.11 -0.72 -3.10
C GLY A 122 -30.18 -2.16 -2.60
N PHE A 123 -29.26 -3.04 -3.04
CA PHE A 123 -29.09 -4.37 -2.48
C PHE A 123 -28.59 -4.29 -1.03
N MET A 124 -27.46 -3.62 -0.78
CA MET A 124 -26.90 -3.49 0.58
C MET A 124 -27.92 -2.94 1.57
N ALA A 125 -28.66 -1.90 1.20
CA ALA A 125 -29.67 -1.32 2.08
C ALA A 125 -30.81 -2.29 2.43
N ASP A 126 -31.23 -3.17 1.50
CA ASP A 126 -32.23 -4.19 1.81
C ASP A 126 -31.65 -5.32 2.67
N SER A 127 -30.46 -5.80 2.28
CA SER A 127 -29.69 -6.83 2.99
C SER A 127 -29.48 -6.50 4.46
N VAL A 128 -29.02 -5.29 4.77
CA VAL A 128 -28.73 -4.91 6.15
C VAL A 128 -29.99 -4.62 6.99
N LEU A 129 -31.07 -4.13 6.37
CA LEU A 129 -32.29 -3.72 7.11
C LEU A 129 -33.32 -4.84 7.24
N ALA A 130 -33.42 -5.72 6.24
CA ALA A 130 -34.38 -6.80 6.18
C ALA A 130 -33.73 -8.12 5.69
N PRO A 131 -32.69 -8.62 6.39
CA PRO A 131 -32.04 -9.89 6.08
C PRO A 131 -32.96 -11.08 6.34
N GLN A 132 -32.71 -12.20 5.66
CA GLN A 132 -33.41 -13.47 5.92
C GLN A 132 -32.96 -14.12 7.24
N LEU A 133 -31.65 -14.14 7.50
CA LEU A 133 -31.03 -14.82 8.65
C LEU A 133 -31.55 -16.27 8.80
N ALA A 134 -31.51 -17.04 7.72
CA ALA A 134 -31.98 -18.42 7.68
C ALA A 134 -31.04 -19.37 8.45
N ASP A 135 -31.60 -20.43 9.03
CA ASP A 135 -30.82 -21.42 9.79
C ASP A 135 -29.89 -22.21 8.86
N ASP A 136 -30.37 -22.63 7.68
CA ASP A 136 -29.57 -23.39 6.71
C ASP A 136 -28.36 -22.59 6.19
N ASP A 137 -28.51 -21.27 6.00
CA ASP A 137 -27.39 -20.40 5.59
C ASP A 137 -26.37 -20.19 6.71
N PHE A 138 -26.78 -20.28 7.98
CA PHE A 138 -25.87 -20.12 9.11
C PHE A 138 -24.84 -21.25 9.16
N ASP A 139 -25.27 -22.48 8.93
CA ASP A 139 -24.40 -23.67 8.96
C ASP A 139 -23.31 -23.60 7.88
N ASP A 140 -23.67 -23.15 6.67
CA ASP A 140 -22.74 -23.05 5.55
C ASP A 140 -21.83 -21.80 5.62
N GLU A 141 -22.39 -20.66 6.02
CA GLU A 141 -21.66 -19.38 6.03
C GLU A 141 -20.83 -19.19 7.31
N ILE A 142 -21.37 -19.54 8.48
CA ILE A 142 -20.71 -19.27 9.77
C ILE A 142 -19.95 -20.50 10.23
N VAL A 143 -20.67 -21.52 10.69
CA VAL A 143 -20.08 -22.69 11.30
C VAL A 143 -21.07 -23.85 11.41
N ARG A 144 -20.61 -25.06 11.10
CA ARG A 144 -21.28 -26.33 11.39
C ARG A 144 -20.28 -27.38 11.85
N GLU A 145 -20.73 -28.31 12.67
CA GLU A 145 -19.95 -29.50 13.04
C GLU A 145 -19.88 -30.50 11.86
N SER A 146 -18.68 -30.95 11.54
CA SER A 146 -18.38 -31.92 10.48
C SER A 146 -17.43 -33.00 11.03
N GLY A 147 -18.01 -34.02 11.67
CA GLY A 147 -17.26 -35.06 12.38
C GLY A 147 -16.55 -34.49 13.61
N ASP A 148 -15.22 -34.62 13.66
CA ASP A 148 -14.37 -34.06 14.73
C ASP A 148 -13.88 -32.62 14.41
N ASN A 149 -14.35 -32.01 13.31
CA ASN A 149 -13.93 -30.68 12.85
C ASN A 149 -15.12 -29.73 12.69
N PHE A 150 -14.82 -28.45 12.46
CA PHE A 150 -15.80 -27.43 12.07
C PHE A 150 -15.59 -27.00 10.61
N GLU A 151 -16.68 -26.68 9.92
CA GLU A 151 -16.71 -26.13 8.57
C GLU A 151 -17.58 -24.86 8.53
N GLY A 152 -17.34 -23.98 7.57
CA GLY A 152 -18.07 -22.70 7.40
C GLY A 152 -17.22 -21.71 6.61
N ALA A 153 -17.82 -20.70 5.97
CA ALA A 153 -17.05 -19.66 5.28
C ALA A 153 -16.25 -18.81 6.27
N LEU A 154 -16.91 -18.25 7.30
CA LEU A 154 -16.28 -17.44 8.34
C LEU A 154 -15.27 -18.25 9.17
N TYR A 155 -15.62 -19.47 9.58
CA TYR A 155 -14.70 -20.33 10.33
C TYR A 155 -13.39 -20.57 9.54
N ARG A 156 -13.48 -20.82 8.23
CA ARG A 156 -12.30 -20.98 7.36
C ARG A 156 -11.53 -19.68 7.19
N GLU A 157 -12.21 -18.56 7.01
CA GLU A 157 -11.59 -17.23 6.90
C GLU A 157 -10.76 -16.89 8.15
N LEU A 158 -11.32 -17.09 9.35
CA LEU A 158 -10.58 -16.90 10.59
C LEU A 158 -9.38 -17.86 10.71
N GLY A 159 -9.56 -19.11 10.30
CA GLY A 159 -8.47 -20.09 10.21
C GLY A 159 -7.37 -19.67 9.24
N GLU A 160 -7.70 -18.98 8.14
CA GLU A 160 -6.74 -18.42 7.20
C GLU A 160 -6.02 -17.19 7.76
N TYR A 161 -6.74 -16.26 8.40
CA TYR A 161 -6.12 -15.12 9.09
C TYR A 161 -5.12 -15.57 10.13
N MET A 162 -5.46 -16.60 10.92
CA MET A 162 -4.58 -17.18 11.93
C MET A 162 -3.35 -17.89 11.35
N ARG A 163 -3.20 -18.03 10.02
CA ARG A 163 -1.94 -18.48 9.39
C ARG A 163 -0.96 -17.33 9.13
N HIS A 164 -1.42 -16.09 9.21
CA HIS A 164 -0.58 -14.91 8.99
C HIS A 164 0.07 -14.46 10.30
N GLU A 165 1.41 -14.46 10.35
CA GLU A 165 2.19 -14.07 11.54
C GLU A 165 1.80 -12.69 12.08
N ARG A 166 1.59 -11.71 11.19
CA ARG A 166 1.16 -10.36 11.60
C ARG A 166 -0.18 -10.37 12.35
N PHE A 167 -1.11 -11.22 11.94
CA PHE A 167 -2.43 -11.34 12.56
C PHE A 167 -2.35 -12.10 13.88
N GLN A 168 -1.50 -13.13 13.98
CA GLN A 168 -1.20 -13.80 15.24
C GLN A 168 -0.60 -12.81 16.26
N GLN A 169 0.38 -12.02 15.84
CA GLN A 169 0.98 -10.99 16.68
C GLN A 169 -0.03 -9.91 17.12
N SER A 170 -0.97 -9.51 16.26
CA SER A 170 -2.01 -8.54 16.65
C SER A 170 -3.05 -9.14 17.59
N THR A 171 -3.38 -10.42 17.41
CA THR A 171 -4.24 -11.21 18.32
C THR A 171 -3.62 -11.30 19.71
N GLU A 172 -2.36 -11.72 19.81
CA GLU A 172 -1.63 -11.80 21.08
C GLU A 172 -1.52 -10.44 21.76
N GLN A 173 -1.16 -9.39 21.03
CA GLN A 173 -1.08 -8.04 21.59
C GLN A 173 -2.42 -7.57 22.15
N ALA A 174 -3.52 -7.81 21.44
CA ALA A 174 -4.86 -7.46 21.89
C ALA A 174 -5.28 -8.26 23.14
N ALA A 175 -4.99 -9.56 23.16
CA ALA A 175 -5.29 -10.47 24.27
C ALA A 175 -4.52 -10.17 25.55
N MET A 176 -3.27 -9.74 25.41
CA MET A 176 -2.39 -9.43 26.53
C MET A 176 -2.39 -7.96 26.94
N SER A 177 -3.20 -7.11 26.28
CA SER A 177 -3.34 -5.69 26.64
C SER A 177 -4.07 -5.50 27.96
N GLU A 178 -3.70 -4.46 28.71
CA GLU A 178 -4.47 -3.95 29.84
C GLU A 178 -4.91 -2.50 29.53
N PRO A 179 -6.23 -2.21 29.44
CA PRO A 179 -7.32 -3.19 29.40
C PRO A 179 -7.28 -4.07 28.14
N ARG A 180 -7.79 -5.30 28.24
CA ARG A 180 -7.84 -6.26 27.13
C ARG A 180 -8.63 -5.68 25.95
N ALA A 181 -8.05 -5.72 24.75
CA ALA A 181 -8.73 -5.29 23.54
C ALA A 181 -9.53 -6.47 22.96
N PRO A 182 -10.84 -6.32 22.69
CA PRO A 182 -11.66 -7.43 22.21
C PRO A 182 -11.24 -7.87 20.81
N LEU A 183 -11.20 -9.19 20.59
CA LEU A 183 -11.00 -9.81 19.28
C LEU A 183 -12.35 -9.83 18.55
N TYR A 184 -12.86 -8.62 18.26
CA TYR A 184 -14.23 -8.39 17.79
C TYR A 184 -14.62 -9.15 16.51
N GLY A 185 -13.63 -9.60 15.72
CA GLY A 185 -13.85 -10.42 14.53
C GLY A 185 -14.20 -11.88 14.82
N GLY A 186 -14.05 -12.34 16.07
CA GLY A 186 -14.19 -13.74 16.47
C GLY A 186 -12.90 -14.52 16.32
N MET A 187 -12.83 -15.67 17.00
CA MET A 187 -11.73 -16.63 16.94
C MET A 187 -12.26 -18.01 16.55
N PRO A 188 -11.43 -18.88 15.94
CA PRO A 188 -11.86 -20.24 15.57
C PRO A 188 -12.48 -21.05 16.72
N GLU A 189 -12.11 -20.77 17.97
CA GLU A 189 -12.65 -21.45 19.15
C GLU A 189 -13.92 -20.79 19.74
N THR A 190 -14.20 -19.53 19.42
CA THR A 190 -15.35 -18.79 19.95
C THR A 190 -16.52 -18.74 18.96
N VAL A 191 -16.25 -18.64 17.66
CA VAL A 191 -17.29 -18.62 16.61
C VAL A 191 -18.22 -19.85 16.64
N PRO A 192 -17.73 -21.09 16.87
CA PRO A 192 -18.60 -22.26 17.02
C PRO A 192 -19.62 -22.18 18.18
N LEU A 193 -19.45 -21.24 19.11
CA LEU A 193 -20.35 -21.06 20.26
C LEU A 193 -21.52 -20.11 19.95
N LEU A 194 -21.54 -19.47 18.77
CA LEU A 194 -22.63 -18.60 18.35
C LEU A 194 -23.86 -19.41 17.92
N GLY A 195 -25.05 -18.92 18.25
CA GLY A 195 -26.29 -19.40 17.66
C GLY A 195 -26.92 -18.37 16.72
N ILE A 196 -27.63 -18.82 15.68
CA ILE A 196 -28.40 -17.96 14.77
C ILE A 196 -29.38 -17.02 15.51
N ASN A 197 -29.93 -17.45 16.66
CA ASN A 197 -30.80 -16.60 17.46
C ASN A 197 -30.07 -15.44 18.15
N ASP A 198 -28.76 -15.57 18.43
CA ASP A 198 -27.95 -14.46 18.92
C ASP A 198 -27.83 -13.39 17.84
N LEU A 199 -27.52 -13.79 16.61
CA LEU A 199 -27.45 -12.90 15.45
C LEU A 199 -28.78 -12.19 15.21
N ARG A 200 -29.91 -12.91 15.27
CA ARG A 200 -31.25 -12.31 15.12
C ARG A 200 -31.54 -11.26 16.20
N ARG A 201 -31.22 -11.54 17.47
CA ARG A 201 -31.41 -10.58 18.57
C ARG A 201 -30.49 -9.36 18.43
N TYR A 202 -29.23 -9.58 18.08
CA TYR A 202 -28.24 -8.52 17.87
C TYR A 202 -28.64 -7.62 16.69
N HIS A 203 -29.03 -8.20 15.55
CA HIS A 203 -29.60 -7.47 14.41
C HIS A 203 -30.82 -6.65 14.81
N ASN A 204 -31.76 -7.27 15.52
CA ASN A 204 -32.98 -6.60 15.97
C ASN A 204 -32.71 -5.38 16.87
N HIS A 205 -31.59 -5.35 17.58
CA HIS A 205 -31.23 -4.23 18.42
C HIS A 205 -30.46 -3.14 17.66
N TYR A 206 -29.42 -3.50 16.91
CA TYR A 206 -28.45 -2.53 16.37
C TYR A 206 -28.76 -2.07 14.94
N TYR A 207 -29.35 -2.92 14.10
CA TYR A 207 -29.62 -2.61 12.69
C TYR A 207 -30.98 -1.92 12.55
N ARG A 208 -31.09 -0.71 13.12
CA ARG A 208 -32.32 0.09 13.15
C ARG A 208 -32.21 1.31 12.23
N PRO A 209 -33.30 1.73 11.55
CA PRO A 209 -33.32 2.91 10.70
C PRO A 209 -32.80 4.18 11.40
N GLU A 210 -33.12 4.36 12.67
CA GLU A 210 -32.74 5.53 13.46
C GLU A 210 -31.22 5.59 13.74
N SER A 211 -30.56 4.43 13.71
CA SER A 211 -29.11 4.28 13.91
C SER A 211 -28.33 4.22 12.59
N MET A 212 -29.01 4.13 11.46
CA MET A 212 -28.41 4.01 10.13
C MET A 212 -27.80 5.33 9.68
N VAL A 213 -26.52 5.31 9.33
CA VAL A 213 -25.80 6.43 8.73
C VAL A 213 -25.36 6.06 7.33
N ILE A 214 -25.75 6.88 6.36
CA ILE A 214 -25.38 6.74 4.95
C ILE A 214 -24.40 7.85 4.63
N LEU A 215 -23.26 7.50 4.03
CA LEU A 215 -22.24 8.43 3.61
C LEU A 215 -22.06 8.31 2.11
N THR A 216 -22.01 9.43 1.39
CA THR A 216 -21.75 9.43 -0.07
C THR A 216 -20.80 10.54 -0.49
N SER A 217 -20.02 10.27 -1.54
CA SER A 217 -19.11 11.22 -2.19
C SER A 217 -19.13 10.99 -3.71
N GLY A 218 -18.93 12.07 -4.47
CA GLY A 218 -18.98 12.10 -5.93
C GLY A 218 -20.33 12.56 -6.47
N ASN A 219 -20.49 12.63 -7.79
CA ASN A 219 -21.67 13.20 -8.44
C ASN A 219 -22.91 12.27 -8.44
N TRP A 220 -23.47 12.00 -7.26
CA TRP A 220 -24.57 11.06 -7.08
C TRP A 220 -25.91 11.54 -7.67
N PRO A 221 -26.68 10.68 -8.36
CA PRO A 221 -28.08 10.96 -8.67
C PRO A 221 -28.95 10.85 -7.40
N MET A 222 -28.91 11.89 -6.56
CA MET A 222 -29.43 11.90 -5.18
C MET A 222 -30.88 11.41 -5.06
N VAL A 223 -31.77 11.85 -5.94
CA VAL A 223 -33.18 11.43 -5.91
C VAL A 223 -33.33 9.92 -6.17
N ALA A 224 -32.52 9.36 -7.08
CA ALA A 224 -32.55 7.93 -7.36
C ALA A 224 -31.99 7.13 -6.17
N LEU A 225 -30.89 7.60 -5.56
CA LEU A 225 -30.33 7.03 -4.34
C LEU A 225 -31.39 6.99 -3.22
N TRP A 226 -31.98 8.14 -2.89
CA TRP A 226 -33.01 8.25 -1.86
C TRP A 226 -34.19 7.34 -2.10
N ARG A 227 -34.64 7.20 -3.36
CA ARG A 227 -35.71 6.26 -3.70
C ARG A 227 -35.30 4.80 -3.47
N GLN A 228 -34.06 4.42 -3.75
CA GLN A 228 -33.61 3.05 -3.46
C GLN A 228 -33.55 2.79 -1.95
N ILE A 229 -33.02 3.73 -1.18
CA ILE A 229 -32.93 3.61 0.28
C ILE A 229 -34.33 3.59 0.91
N SER A 230 -35.23 4.49 0.51
CA SER A 230 -36.59 4.56 1.08
C SER A 230 -37.38 3.27 0.86
N LYS A 231 -37.16 2.54 -0.24
CA LYS A 231 -37.76 1.21 -0.43
C LYS A 231 -37.32 0.19 0.62
N SER A 232 -36.08 0.27 1.09
CA SER A 232 -35.57 -0.64 2.15
C SER A 232 -36.08 -0.20 3.51
N LEU A 233 -36.12 1.10 3.77
CA LEU A 233 -36.61 1.66 5.03
C LEU A 233 -38.10 1.38 5.26
N SER A 234 -38.92 1.26 4.21
CA SER A 234 -40.35 0.94 4.35
C SER A 234 -40.64 -0.47 4.86
N ASN A 235 -39.66 -1.38 4.79
CA ASN A 235 -39.83 -2.78 5.17
C ASN A 235 -39.39 -3.08 6.61
N VAL A 236 -38.94 -2.06 7.36
CA VAL A 236 -38.46 -2.26 8.72
C VAL A 236 -39.61 -2.12 9.71
N GLY A 237 -39.97 -3.24 10.33
CA GLY A 237 -40.97 -3.28 11.40
C GLY A 237 -40.48 -2.59 12.68
N LYS A 238 -41.38 -2.48 13.67
CA LYS A 238 -40.98 -2.05 15.01
C LYS A 238 -39.96 -3.04 15.60
N PRO A 239 -39.01 -2.58 16.42
CA PRO A 239 -38.10 -3.48 17.11
C PRO A 239 -38.91 -4.50 17.93
N LEU A 240 -38.53 -5.77 17.83
CA LEU A 240 -39.06 -6.78 18.74
C LEU A 240 -38.51 -6.51 20.14
N PRO A 241 -39.30 -6.72 21.21
CA PRO A 241 -38.84 -6.60 22.59
C PRO A 241 -37.94 -7.80 22.91
N THR A 242 -36.69 -7.74 22.45
CA THR A 242 -35.67 -8.76 22.68
C THR A 242 -34.45 -8.12 23.30
N ASP A 243 -33.94 -8.72 24.37
CA ASP A 243 -32.67 -8.30 24.95
C ASP A 243 -31.51 -8.61 24.00
N VAL A 244 -30.48 -7.76 24.04
CA VAL A 244 -29.23 -8.03 23.34
C VAL A 244 -28.60 -9.28 23.95
N PRO A 245 -28.02 -10.20 23.16
CA PRO A 245 -27.30 -11.34 23.72
C PRO A 245 -26.21 -10.86 24.70
N GLU A 246 -26.26 -11.32 25.94
CA GLU A 246 -25.15 -11.17 26.90
C GLU A 246 -24.09 -12.23 26.58
N LEU A 247 -23.33 -12.01 25.51
CA LEU A 247 -22.15 -12.79 25.21
C LEU A 247 -20.95 -12.19 25.95
N SER A 248 -20.17 -13.06 26.58
CA SER A 248 -18.90 -12.71 27.23
C SER A 248 -17.89 -13.82 26.94
N LEU A 249 -17.72 -14.11 25.65
CA LEU A 249 -16.79 -15.11 25.17
C LEU A 249 -15.39 -14.52 25.09
N GLN A 250 -14.43 -15.21 25.69
CA GLN A 250 -13.01 -14.84 25.60
C GLN A 250 -12.23 -16.01 25.03
N ALA A 251 -11.45 -15.72 23.99
CA ALA A 251 -10.54 -16.65 23.37
C ALA A 251 -9.35 -16.93 24.30
N ASN A 252 -8.96 -18.19 24.39
CA ASN A 252 -7.76 -18.64 25.08
C ASN A 252 -6.54 -18.49 24.16
N VAL A 253 -6.04 -17.26 24.06
CA VAL A 253 -4.84 -16.95 23.28
C VAL A 253 -3.60 -17.37 24.07
N ALA A 254 -2.86 -18.35 23.56
CA ALA A 254 -1.59 -18.76 24.14
C ALA A 254 -0.55 -17.63 24.02
N SER A 255 0.04 -17.20 25.14
CA SER A 255 1.16 -16.24 25.11
C SER A 255 2.49 -16.99 25.06
N GLU A 256 3.33 -16.71 24.07
CA GLU A 256 4.75 -17.02 24.20
C GLU A 256 5.35 -16.08 25.26
N ASN A 257 5.67 -16.61 26.44
CA ASN A 257 6.47 -15.97 27.50
C ASN A 257 5.80 -14.96 28.46
N HIS A 258 4.51 -15.09 28.80
CA HIS A 258 3.85 -14.22 29.82
C HIS A 258 4.00 -12.70 29.53
N ALA A 259 4.20 -12.32 28.27
CA ALA A 259 4.40 -10.93 27.88
C ALA A 259 3.11 -10.13 28.12
N PHE A 260 3.15 -9.23 29.09
CA PHE A 260 2.07 -8.29 29.40
C PHE A 260 2.18 -7.05 28.50
N VAL A 261 1.05 -6.53 28.03
CA VAL A 261 1.00 -5.32 27.22
C VAL A 261 0.34 -4.19 28.01
N GLU A 262 1.13 -3.19 28.40
CA GLU A 262 0.60 -1.98 29.03
C GLU A 262 0.13 -1.00 27.95
N THR A 263 -1.12 -0.54 28.07
CA THR A 263 -1.66 0.54 27.24
C THR A 263 -1.76 1.82 28.05
N LEU A 264 -0.96 2.82 27.69
CA LEU A 264 -1.01 4.11 28.40
C LEU A 264 -2.27 4.89 28.03
N SER A 265 -2.87 5.53 29.03
CA SER A 265 -4.08 6.36 28.90
C SER A 265 -3.77 7.73 28.26
N TYR A 266 -3.37 7.74 27.00
CA TYR A 266 -3.24 8.95 26.18
C TYR A 266 -4.31 8.99 25.10
N SER A 267 -4.87 10.17 24.82
CA SER A 267 -5.76 10.33 23.66
C SER A 267 -5.07 9.94 22.34
N PRO A 268 -5.82 9.51 21.30
CA PRO A 268 -5.23 9.13 20.01
C PRO A 268 -4.36 10.22 19.39
N HIS A 269 -4.73 11.48 19.61
CA HIS A 269 -3.95 12.66 19.23
C HIS A 269 -2.55 12.65 19.86
N TRP A 270 -2.48 12.48 21.19
CA TRP A 270 -1.22 12.44 21.93
C TRP A 270 -0.43 11.16 21.64
N ALA A 271 -1.08 10.02 21.48
CA ALA A 271 -0.43 8.78 21.08
C ALA A 271 0.27 8.95 19.72
N ALA A 272 -0.43 9.50 18.72
CA ALA A 272 0.13 9.80 17.41
C ALA A 272 1.26 10.84 17.47
N ALA A 273 1.15 11.84 18.35
CA ALA A 273 2.18 12.85 18.51
C ALA A 273 3.47 12.30 19.16
N LEU A 274 3.32 11.50 20.22
CA LEU A 274 4.44 10.98 21.01
C LEU A 274 5.17 9.85 20.30
N TYR A 275 4.43 8.99 19.61
CA TYR A 275 4.96 7.76 19.01
C TYR A 275 6.24 7.95 18.18
N PRO A 276 6.34 8.92 17.24
CA PRO A 276 7.56 9.10 16.47
C PRO A 276 8.76 9.51 17.33
N THR A 277 8.53 10.25 18.41
CA THR A 277 9.58 10.67 19.35
C THR A 277 10.05 9.48 20.18
N LEU A 278 9.13 8.64 20.64
CA LEU A 278 9.43 7.42 21.40
C LEU A 278 10.14 6.37 20.53
N CYS A 279 9.90 6.35 19.21
CA CYS A 279 10.61 5.51 18.25
C CYS A 279 12.10 5.90 18.03
N SER A 280 12.56 7.03 18.54
CA SER A 280 13.99 7.38 18.45
C SER A 280 14.85 6.38 19.23
N LEU A 281 16.04 6.06 18.71
CA LEU A 281 16.95 5.08 19.32
C LEU A 281 17.20 5.35 20.81
N ARG A 282 17.42 6.63 21.16
CA ARG A 282 17.64 7.05 22.54
C ARG A 282 16.46 6.68 23.45
N ASN A 283 15.23 6.97 23.03
CA ASN A 283 14.05 6.63 23.83
C ASN A 283 13.82 5.13 23.85
N GLN A 284 14.05 4.42 22.74
CA GLN A 284 14.00 2.96 22.72
C GLN A 284 14.99 2.30 23.69
N GLN A 285 16.22 2.82 23.79
CA GLN A 285 17.21 2.35 24.77
C GLN A 285 16.77 2.61 26.21
N ILE A 286 16.19 3.79 26.49
CA ILE A 286 15.68 4.11 27.83
C ILE A 286 14.50 3.20 28.20
N MET A 287 13.53 3.03 27.31
CA MET A 287 12.38 2.15 27.52
C MET A 287 12.84 0.70 27.71
N LYS A 288 13.79 0.23 26.90
CA LYS A 288 14.39 -1.10 27.07
C LYS A 288 15.10 -1.26 28.41
N ALA A 289 15.76 -0.22 28.92
CA ALA A 289 16.36 -0.24 30.26
C ALA A 289 15.30 -0.31 31.38
N HIS A 290 14.07 0.11 31.09
CA HIS A 290 12.90 -0.07 31.96
C HIS A 290 12.13 -1.37 31.70
N GLY A 291 12.68 -2.29 30.89
CA GLY A 291 12.03 -3.57 30.55
C GLY A 291 10.80 -3.42 29.65
N ALA A 292 10.74 -2.36 28.84
CA ALA A 292 9.60 -2.07 27.97
C ALA A 292 10.02 -1.91 26.50
N ALA A 293 9.22 -2.49 25.61
CA ALA A 293 9.36 -2.35 24.16
C ALA A 293 8.10 -1.72 23.57
N LEU A 294 8.26 -0.59 22.88
CA LEU A 294 7.17 0.10 22.19
C LEU A 294 6.62 -0.78 21.05
N LEU A 295 5.32 -1.04 21.08
CA LEU A 295 4.57 -1.78 20.07
C LEU A 295 4.04 -0.86 18.96
N PRO A 296 3.61 -1.41 17.80
CA PRO A 296 3.01 -0.60 16.73
C PRO A 296 1.88 0.30 17.24
N LEU A 297 1.78 1.51 16.71
CA LEU A 297 0.77 2.50 17.13
C LEU A 297 -0.68 2.04 16.88
N ILE A 298 -0.89 1.21 15.86
CA ILE A 298 -2.18 0.62 15.48
C ILE A 298 -1.99 -0.87 15.14
N THR A 299 -3.01 -1.69 15.38
CA THR A 299 -3.09 -3.12 14.98
C THR A 299 -4.49 -3.45 14.45
N ASP A 300 -4.69 -4.68 13.98
CA ASP A 300 -5.97 -5.12 13.43
C ASP A 300 -7.13 -4.96 14.42
N PHE A 301 -6.92 -5.33 15.70
CA PHE A 301 -7.93 -5.20 16.76
C PHE A 301 -7.89 -3.87 17.53
N GLN A 302 -6.89 -3.01 17.26
CA GLN A 302 -6.77 -1.67 17.83
C GLN A 302 -6.38 -0.69 16.72
N PRO A 303 -7.32 -0.37 15.81
CA PRO A 303 -7.05 0.52 14.67
C PRO A 303 -6.92 2.00 15.07
N VAL A 304 -7.31 2.33 16.31
CA VAL A 304 -7.16 3.65 16.92
C VAL A 304 -5.74 3.79 17.49
N PRO A 305 -5.04 4.91 17.25
CA PRO A 305 -3.70 5.15 17.80
C PRO A 305 -3.65 5.00 19.33
N ALA A 306 -2.79 4.11 19.81
CA ALA A 306 -2.56 3.89 21.23
C ALA A 306 -1.07 3.63 21.53
N LEU A 307 -0.56 4.20 22.62
CA LEU A 307 0.80 3.91 23.10
C LEU A 307 0.79 2.62 23.90
N ARG A 308 1.32 1.56 23.27
CA ARG A 308 1.34 0.22 23.84
C ARG A 308 2.77 -0.26 24.02
N PHE A 309 3.02 -0.93 25.14
CA PHE A 309 4.35 -1.41 25.49
C PHE A 309 4.27 -2.87 25.88
N ARG A 310 5.07 -3.70 25.21
CA ARG A 310 5.34 -5.05 25.69
C ARG A 310 6.30 -4.95 26.87
N LEU A 311 5.96 -5.58 27.98
CA LEU A 311 6.76 -5.59 29.19
C LEU A 311 7.45 -6.93 29.40
N ASP A 312 8.68 -6.86 29.91
CA ASP A 312 9.40 -8.01 30.47
C ASP A 312 9.02 -8.21 31.95
N ASP A 313 9.31 -9.39 32.52
CA ASP A 313 8.99 -9.74 33.93
C ASP A 313 9.52 -8.75 34.98
N ASN A 314 10.57 -7.99 34.64
CA ASN A 314 11.23 -7.02 35.54
C ASN A 314 10.96 -5.56 35.14
N ALA A 315 9.90 -5.30 34.36
CA ALA A 315 9.61 -3.95 33.89
C ALA A 315 9.30 -2.97 35.03
N ASP A 316 9.87 -1.77 34.96
CA ASP A 316 9.59 -0.65 35.88
C ASP A 316 8.53 0.26 35.24
N LEU A 317 7.26 -0.06 35.50
CA LEU A 317 6.10 0.69 34.99
C LEU A 317 6.12 2.16 35.41
N GLU A 318 6.48 2.46 36.66
CA GLU A 318 6.52 3.85 37.14
C GLU A 318 7.61 4.66 36.44
N ALA A 319 8.76 4.05 36.15
CA ALA A 319 9.82 4.70 35.37
C ALA A 319 9.42 4.87 33.91
N LEU A 320 8.76 3.89 33.30
CA LEU A 320 8.21 3.99 31.94
C LEU A 320 7.21 5.16 31.84
N HIS A 321 6.24 5.23 32.75
CA HIS A 321 5.22 6.29 32.76
C HIS A 321 5.87 7.66 32.93
N ARG A 322 6.79 7.81 33.90
CA ARG A 322 7.55 9.05 34.10
C ARG A 322 8.35 9.44 32.86
N HIS A 323 8.97 8.46 32.18
CA HIS A 323 9.73 8.74 30.96
C HIS A 323 8.83 9.27 29.83
N VAL A 324 7.69 8.61 29.56
CA VAL A 324 6.74 9.06 28.54
C VAL A 324 6.16 10.43 28.88
N GLU A 325 5.82 10.67 30.15
CA GLU A 325 5.39 11.98 30.63
C GLU A 325 6.45 13.07 30.44
N GLU A 326 7.72 12.77 30.74
CA GLU A 326 8.82 13.72 30.53
C GLU A 326 9.00 14.05 29.04
N VAL A 327 8.86 13.06 28.17
CA VAL A 327 8.88 13.27 26.72
C VAL A 327 7.72 14.18 26.31
N ALA A 328 6.51 13.91 26.80
CA ALA A 328 5.33 14.73 26.53
C ALA A 328 5.50 16.18 27.01
N LYS A 329 5.97 16.40 28.24
CA LYS A 329 6.21 17.73 28.83
C LYS A 329 7.26 18.54 28.06
N ARG A 330 8.21 17.88 27.39
CA ARG A 330 9.25 18.54 26.58
C ARG A 330 8.82 18.82 25.14
N MET A 331 7.66 18.34 24.71
CA MET A 331 7.17 18.54 23.35
C MET A 331 6.42 19.87 23.22
N PRO A 332 6.89 20.82 22.38
CA PRO A 332 6.17 22.08 22.17
C PRO A 332 4.87 21.84 21.40
N SER A 333 3.82 22.61 21.67
CA SER A 333 2.48 22.44 21.06
C SER A 333 2.50 22.43 19.53
N ARG A 334 3.37 23.23 18.91
CA ARG A 334 3.57 23.21 17.45
C ARG A 334 4.04 21.85 16.93
N ARG A 335 4.92 21.17 17.67
CA ARG A 335 5.42 19.83 17.32
C ARG A 335 4.33 18.78 17.53
N VAL A 336 3.55 18.88 18.60
CA VAL A 336 2.42 17.98 18.88
C VAL A 336 1.40 18.03 17.74
N ASN A 337 0.94 19.24 17.38
CA ASN A 337 0.00 19.45 16.27
C ASN A 337 0.54 18.93 14.95
N TRP A 338 1.83 19.16 14.67
CA TRP A 338 2.45 18.69 13.44
C TRP A 338 2.56 17.16 13.39
N GLN A 339 3.00 16.49 14.47
CA GLN A 339 3.15 15.03 14.49
C GLN A 339 1.80 14.31 14.40
N SER A 340 0.80 14.77 15.15
CA SER A 340 -0.55 14.20 15.03
C SER A 340 -1.18 14.48 13.66
N GLY A 341 -1.06 15.70 13.13
CA GLY A 341 -1.57 16.04 11.80
C GLY A 341 -0.88 15.23 10.69
N TYR A 342 0.44 15.00 10.81
CA TYR A 342 1.18 14.15 9.89
C TYR A 342 0.67 12.70 9.91
N PHE A 343 0.42 12.15 11.10
CA PHE A 343 -0.14 10.81 11.25
C PHE A 343 -1.50 10.70 10.56
N SER A 344 -2.41 11.66 10.77
CA SER A 344 -3.72 11.69 10.09
C SER A 344 -3.57 11.74 8.56
N LEU A 345 -2.65 12.57 8.05
CA LEU A 345 -2.37 12.63 6.61
C LEU A 345 -1.83 11.30 6.07
N GLN A 346 -0.98 10.61 6.84
CA GLN A 346 -0.44 9.30 6.46
C GLN A 346 -1.54 8.23 6.45
N GLN A 347 -2.41 8.20 7.46
CA GLN A 347 -3.58 7.31 7.47
C GLN A 347 -4.49 7.57 6.28
N GLY A 348 -4.78 8.84 5.98
CA GLY A 348 -5.53 9.22 4.78
C GLY A 348 -4.89 8.64 3.51
N ARG A 349 -3.57 8.81 3.33
CA ARG A 349 -2.87 8.24 2.17
C ARG A 349 -2.93 6.72 2.08
N ASP A 350 -2.76 6.03 3.21
CA ASP A 350 -2.82 4.56 3.23
C ASP A 350 -4.23 4.08 2.88
N MET A 351 -5.27 4.80 3.33
CA MET A 351 -6.65 4.54 2.94
C MET A 351 -6.91 4.85 1.45
N VAL A 352 -6.36 5.94 0.90
CA VAL A 352 -6.45 6.22 -0.54
C VAL A 352 -5.80 5.11 -1.35
N ARG A 353 -4.62 4.62 -0.93
CA ARG A 353 -3.94 3.51 -1.60
C ARG A 353 -4.75 2.22 -1.54
N ARG A 354 -5.42 1.96 -0.41
CA ARG A 354 -6.19 0.74 -0.19
C ARG A 354 -7.55 0.77 -0.90
N TRP A 355 -8.26 1.89 -0.85
CA TRP A 355 -9.69 1.98 -1.17
C TRP A 355 -10.06 3.17 -2.07
N GLY A 356 -9.10 4.04 -2.39
CA GLY A 356 -9.31 5.26 -3.15
C GLY A 356 -9.82 6.44 -2.31
N ASP A 357 -9.73 7.64 -2.89
CA ASP A 357 -10.11 8.92 -2.23
C ASP A 357 -11.57 8.97 -1.79
N GLY A 358 -12.47 8.34 -2.54
CA GLY A 358 -13.89 8.33 -2.22
C GLY A 358 -14.17 7.69 -0.85
N LEU A 359 -13.71 6.45 -0.62
CA LEU A 359 -13.90 5.76 0.66
C LEU A 359 -13.03 6.34 1.78
N GLN A 360 -11.83 6.83 1.46
CA GLN A 360 -11.03 7.59 2.42
C GLN A 360 -11.81 8.79 2.96
N ARG A 361 -12.49 9.54 2.11
CA ARG A 361 -13.31 10.68 2.52
C ARG A 361 -14.48 10.27 3.41
N LEU A 362 -15.17 9.18 3.07
CA LEU A 362 -16.30 8.70 3.88
C LEU A 362 -15.85 8.23 5.27
N TYR A 363 -14.69 7.60 5.39
CA TYR A 363 -14.28 6.97 6.65
C TYR A 363 -13.33 7.82 7.49
N HIS A 364 -12.47 8.61 6.87
CA HIS A 364 -11.48 9.44 7.56
C HIS A 364 -11.97 10.89 7.67
N ASP A 365 -12.21 11.57 6.54
CA ASP A 365 -12.55 13.00 6.56
C ASP A 365 -13.89 13.25 7.26
N PHE A 366 -14.86 12.35 7.09
CA PHE A 366 -16.13 12.45 7.82
C PHE A 366 -15.94 12.27 9.33
N SER A 367 -15.10 11.33 9.78
CA SER A 367 -14.90 11.00 11.20
C SER A 367 -14.39 12.16 12.04
N VAL A 368 -13.67 13.10 11.42
CA VAL A 368 -13.10 14.28 12.09
C VAL A 368 -14.05 15.48 12.13
N THR A 369 -15.25 15.36 11.55
CA THR A 369 -16.26 16.41 11.59
C THR A 369 -16.92 16.49 12.98
N PRO A 370 -17.37 17.68 13.43
CA PRO A 370 -18.01 17.83 14.74
C PRO A 370 -19.37 17.13 14.84
N PHE A 371 -20.03 16.83 13.71
CA PHE A 371 -21.33 16.14 13.66
C PHE A 371 -21.22 14.63 13.38
N ALA A 372 -20.02 14.09 13.16
CA ALA A 372 -19.85 12.64 13.11
C ALA A 372 -20.38 12.01 14.41
N PRO A 373 -21.17 10.94 14.33
CA PRO A 373 -21.61 10.20 15.51
C PRO A 373 -20.43 9.66 16.31
N PRO A 374 -20.54 9.50 17.65
CA PRO A 374 -19.45 9.01 18.48
C PRO A 374 -18.82 7.70 17.99
N PHE A 375 -19.62 6.72 17.56
CA PHE A 375 -19.15 5.42 17.05
C PHE A 375 -18.40 5.52 15.69
N LEU A 376 -18.45 6.67 15.03
CA LEU A 376 -17.68 6.98 13.82
C LEU A 376 -16.54 7.96 14.11
N LYS A 377 -16.52 8.62 15.27
CA LYS A 377 -15.44 9.49 15.70
C LYS A 377 -14.30 8.65 16.27
N GLY A 378 -13.07 9.08 16.05
CA GLY A 378 -11.99 8.70 16.96
C GLY A 378 -12.22 9.37 18.33
N ASP A 379 -11.75 8.75 19.42
CA ASP A 379 -11.85 9.33 20.76
C ASP A 379 -11.35 10.78 20.78
N VAL A 380 -12.12 11.64 21.45
CA VAL A 380 -11.91 13.09 21.46
C VAL A 380 -10.52 13.40 22.02
N SER A 381 -9.75 14.22 21.30
CA SER A 381 -8.45 14.69 21.77
C SER A 381 -8.60 15.43 23.09
N GLU A 382 -7.78 15.09 24.07
CA GLU A 382 -7.63 15.94 25.26
C GLU A 382 -7.19 17.34 24.85
N PRO A 383 -7.65 18.40 25.55
CA PRO A 383 -7.14 19.73 25.34
C PRO A 383 -5.62 19.74 25.54
N LEU A 384 -4.91 20.44 24.66
CA LEU A 384 -3.46 20.68 24.78
C LEU A 384 -3.16 21.19 26.20
N LEU A 385 -2.11 20.64 26.85
CA LEU A 385 -1.55 21.23 28.07
C LEU A 385 -1.41 22.74 27.84
N GLU A 386 -2.00 23.56 28.73
CA GLU A 386 -2.12 25.01 28.54
C GLU A 386 -0.76 25.64 28.22
N ASP A 387 -0.55 25.96 26.94
CA ASP A 387 0.61 26.72 26.51
C ASP A 387 0.28 28.20 26.72
N THR A 388 1.03 28.85 27.60
CA THR A 388 0.95 30.29 27.85
C THR A 388 0.98 31.07 26.54
N GLN A 389 -0.17 31.68 26.23
CA GLN A 389 -0.43 32.78 25.28
C GLN A 389 0.63 33.03 24.19
N LEU A 390 0.35 32.60 22.97
CA LEU A 390 0.82 33.28 21.76
C LEU A 390 -0.25 33.18 20.68
N SER A 391 -0.72 34.34 20.20
CA SER A 391 -1.81 34.45 19.24
C SER A 391 -1.48 33.74 17.92
N ILE A 392 -2.43 32.92 17.47
CA ILE A 392 -2.39 32.26 16.18
C ILE A 392 -3.09 33.20 15.19
N ALA A 393 -2.33 33.75 14.25
CA ALA A 393 -2.90 34.37 13.06
C ALA A 393 -3.44 33.27 12.14
N ASN A 394 -4.72 33.39 11.77
CA ASN A 394 -5.41 32.55 10.81
C ASN A 394 -4.57 32.33 9.54
N ALA A 395 -4.32 31.06 9.21
CA ALA A 395 -3.88 30.67 7.87
C ALA A 395 -4.72 29.46 7.45
N GLU A 396 -5.67 29.73 6.56
CA GLU A 396 -6.48 28.73 5.88
C GLU A 396 -5.59 27.77 5.09
N TRP A 397 -5.86 26.47 5.23
CA TRP A 397 -5.32 25.45 4.37
C TRP A 397 -6.20 25.29 3.13
N LEU A 398 -5.79 25.91 2.03
CA LEU A 398 -6.24 25.55 0.68
C LEU A 398 -5.07 24.89 -0.02
N SER A 399 -5.29 23.68 -0.57
CA SER A 399 -4.31 22.92 -1.35
C SER A 399 -4.57 23.10 -2.84
N PRO A 400 -3.73 23.87 -3.56
CA PRO A 400 -3.63 23.75 -5.00
C PRO A 400 -2.17 23.55 -5.40
N CYS A 401 -1.77 22.43 -5.99
CA CYS A 401 -0.67 22.46 -6.97
C CYS A 401 -0.51 21.19 -7.83
N LYS A 402 -0.21 21.47 -9.10
CA LYS A 402 0.18 20.57 -10.21
C LYS A 402 1.56 19.90 -9.95
N PRO A 403 1.91 18.81 -10.66
CA PRO A 403 3.10 18.03 -10.33
C PRO A 403 4.39 18.82 -10.60
N LEU A 404 5.25 18.90 -9.58
CA LEU A 404 6.57 19.53 -9.62
C LEU A 404 7.67 18.46 -9.51
N THR A 405 8.86 18.83 -9.97
CA THR A 405 10.02 17.97 -10.22
C THR A 405 10.60 17.32 -8.94
N ARG A 406 11.13 16.09 -9.10
CA ARG A 406 11.38 15.10 -8.03
C ARG A 406 12.72 15.30 -7.32
N MET A 407 12.75 15.34 -5.98
CA MET A 407 13.95 15.12 -5.17
C MET A 407 13.89 13.74 -4.52
N ALA A 408 14.96 12.95 -4.60
CA ALA A 408 15.05 11.63 -3.96
C ALA A 408 16.19 11.63 -2.94
N ILE A 409 15.91 11.20 -1.71
CA ILE A 409 16.95 10.79 -0.77
C ILE A 409 17.07 9.28 -0.88
N LEU A 410 18.25 8.84 -1.30
CA LEU A 410 18.52 7.45 -1.66
C LEU A 410 19.62 6.93 -0.74
N CYS A 411 19.27 6.02 0.16
CA CYS A 411 20.22 5.19 0.87
C CYS A 411 20.45 3.92 0.06
N ARG A 412 21.67 3.77 -0.46
CA ARG A 412 22.07 2.54 -1.11
C ARG A 412 22.61 1.58 -0.06
N CYS A 413 21.95 0.45 0.12
CA CYS A 413 22.26 -0.53 1.14
C CYS A 413 22.40 -1.92 0.50
N ASN A 414 23.53 -2.60 0.72
CA ASN A 414 23.67 -4.02 0.38
C ASN A 414 23.58 -4.93 1.63
N ALA A 415 23.06 -4.40 2.75
CA ALA A 415 22.88 -5.19 3.96
C ALA A 415 21.80 -6.27 3.73
N ARG A 416 22.13 -7.50 4.11
CA ARG A 416 21.21 -8.66 4.08
C ARG A 416 20.62 -8.97 5.45
N ASP A 417 21.13 -8.35 6.52
CA ASP A 417 20.62 -8.53 7.87
C ASP A 417 19.45 -7.59 8.16
N GLU A 418 18.42 -8.13 8.81
CA GLU A 418 17.19 -7.40 9.13
C GLU A 418 17.43 -6.24 10.09
N ASP A 419 18.41 -6.35 10.99
CA ASP A 419 18.74 -5.32 11.98
C ASP A 419 19.27 -4.02 11.33
N THR A 420 20.17 -4.14 10.35
CA THR A 420 20.67 -3.00 9.58
C THR A 420 19.56 -2.42 8.70
N LYS A 421 18.72 -3.26 8.07
CA LYS A 421 17.57 -2.80 7.28
C LYS A 421 16.59 -2.00 8.15
N ALA A 422 16.21 -2.52 9.30
CA ALA A 422 15.31 -1.86 10.25
C ALA A 422 15.91 -0.55 10.80
N SER A 423 17.23 -0.52 11.03
CA SER A 423 17.92 0.70 11.48
C SER A 423 17.97 1.79 10.40
N LEU A 424 18.19 1.40 9.14
CA LEU A 424 18.11 2.30 7.99
C LEU A 424 16.70 2.85 7.76
N GLU A 425 15.68 2.01 7.87
CA GLU A 425 14.29 2.43 7.77
C GLU A 425 13.93 3.44 8.87
N ARG A 426 14.33 3.19 10.12
CA ARG A 426 14.16 4.15 11.22
C ARG A 426 14.84 5.49 10.94
N TRP A 427 16.07 5.46 10.42
CA TRP A 427 16.80 6.68 10.05
C TRP A 427 16.10 7.43 8.91
N LEU A 428 15.66 6.73 7.86
CA LEU A 428 14.92 7.32 6.74
C LEU A 428 13.58 7.92 7.17
N ILE A 429 12.90 7.35 8.17
CA ILE A 429 11.68 7.91 8.77
C ILE A 429 12.00 9.23 9.51
N LEU A 430 13.08 9.30 10.28
CA LEU A 430 13.52 10.53 10.96
C LEU A 430 13.80 11.65 9.94
N CYS A 431 14.53 11.28 8.91
CA CYS A 431 14.83 12.07 7.74
C CYS A 431 13.57 12.63 7.06
N GLN A 432 12.62 11.76 6.71
CA GLN A 432 11.31 12.14 6.16
C GLN A 432 10.62 13.17 7.06
N GLN A 433 10.56 12.94 8.37
CA GLN A 433 9.96 13.86 9.34
C GLN A 433 10.64 15.23 9.38
N ARG A 434 11.98 15.29 9.29
CA ARG A 434 12.73 16.55 9.26
C ARG A 434 12.47 17.35 7.99
N THR A 435 12.44 16.68 6.83
CA THR A 435 12.09 17.31 5.55
C THR A 435 10.68 17.86 5.57
N LEU A 436 9.72 17.11 6.10
CA LEU A 436 8.33 17.53 6.21
C LEU A 436 8.15 18.71 7.17
N ARG A 437 8.85 18.70 8.31
CA ARG A 437 8.85 19.82 9.25
C ARG A 437 9.46 21.07 8.63
N TRP A 438 10.56 20.94 7.88
CA TRP A 438 11.13 22.04 7.11
C TRP A 438 10.12 22.58 6.10
N ALA A 439 9.48 21.71 5.32
CA ALA A 439 8.51 22.08 4.31
C ALA A 439 7.28 22.80 4.93
N TRP A 440 6.80 22.31 6.08
CA TRP A 440 5.76 22.97 6.87
C TRP A 440 6.16 24.38 7.32
N MET A 441 7.40 24.56 7.79
CA MET A 441 7.90 25.90 8.17
C MET A 441 8.00 26.85 6.96
N GLN A 442 8.11 26.32 5.75
CA GLN A 442 8.06 27.09 4.49
C GLN A 442 6.64 27.28 3.96
N GLY A 443 5.60 26.82 4.67
CA GLY A 443 4.20 26.91 4.22
C GLY A 443 3.87 26.00 3.03
N GLN A 444 4.61 24.90 2.86
CA GLN A 444 4.46 23.95 1.74
C GLN A 444 4.44 22.52 2.32
N PRO A 445 3.29 21.87 2.57
CA PRO A 445 3.28 20.52 3.11
C PRO A 445 3.62 19.53 1.99
N VAL A 446 4.89 19.14 1.88
CA VAL A 446 5.28 18.21 0.81
C VAL A 446 5.39 16.81 1.35
N LEU A 447 4.35 16.01 1.14
CA LEU A 447 4.30 14.64 1.61
C LEU A 447 5.12 13.70 0.70
N GLY A 448 6.30 13.29 1.18
CA GLY A 448 7.13 12.31 0.48
C GLY A 448 6.63 10.88 0.54
N SER A 449 7.16 10.00 -0.31
CA SER A 449 6.91 8.55 -0.26
C SER A 449 8.20 7.78 -0.02
N MET A 450 8.24 6.97 1.03
CA MET A 450 9.25 5.92 1.18
C MET A 450 9.06 4.88 0.08
N GLY A 451 10.17 4.47 -0.53
CA GLY A 451 10.23 3.44 -1.54
C GLY A 451 11.39 2.50 -1.26
N GLU A 452 11.16 1.24 -1.58
CA GLU A 452 12.18 0.20 -1.66
C GLU A 452 12.34 -0.14 -3.14
N TRP A 453 13.54 0.03 -3.65
CA TRP A 453 13.88 -0.31 -5.03
C TRP A 453 14.93 -1.41 -5.03
N HIS A 454 14.54 -2.57 -5.54
CA HIS A 454 15.46 -3.67 -5.78
C HIS A 454 16.25 -3.38 -7.05
N CYS A 455 17.42 -2.76 -6.87
CA CYS A 455 18.37 -2.55 -7.95
C CYS A 455 19.22 -3.81 -8.13
N ALA A 456 19.77 -4.01 -9.32
CA ALA A 456 20.46 -5.25 -9.70
C ALA A 456 21.50 -5.78 -8.69
N ASN A 457 22.13 -4.88 -7.89
CA ASN A 457 23.20 -5.18 -6.94
C ASN A 457 23.03 -4.49 -5.57
N ALA A 458 21.87 -3.89 -5.29
CA ALA A 458 21.64 -3.14 -4.06
C ALA A 458 20.16 -3.05 -3.72
N LEU A 459 19.87 -3.03 -2.42
CA LEU A 459 18.60 -2.51 -1.94
C LEU A 459 18.73 -1.00 -1.82
N VAL A 460 17.99 -0.26 -2.64
CA VAL A 460 17.88 1.18 -2.47
C VAL A 460 16.66 1.45 -1.62
N LEU A 461 16.89 1.91 -0.40
CA LEU A 461 15.84 2.41 0.47
C LEU A 461 15.90 3.93 0.41
N GLY A 462 14.78 4.59 0.21
CA GLY A 462 14.80 6.03 0.12
C GLY A 462 13.43 6.62 0.23
N TYR A 463 13.36 7.94 0.31
CA TYR A 463 12.10 8.64 0.16
C TYR A 463 12.22 9.78 -0.83
N THR A 464 11.16 9.94 -1.61
CA THR A 464 11.04 10.98 -2.62
C THR A 464 10.16 12.09 -2.11
N VAL A 465 10.49 13.33 -2.44
CA VAL A 465 9.74 14.54 -2.11
C VAL A 465 9.75 15.44 -3.35
N ASP A 466 8.59 15.89 -3.79
CA ASP A 466 8.47 16.72 -5.00
C ASP A 466 8.67 18.20 -4.66
N LEU A 467 9.79 18.80 -5.09
CA LEU A 467 10.18 20.17 -4.72
C LEU A 467 10.65 20.97 -5.93
N PRO A 468 10.34 22.28 -5.99
CA PRO A 468 11.04 23.20 -6.88
C PRO A 468 12.56 23.11 -6.68
N LEU A 469 13.33 23.24 -7.76
CA LEU A 469 14.81 23.12 -7.74
C LEU A 469 15.49 24.06 -6.71
N GLU A 470 14.94 25.25 -6.50
CA GLU A 470 15.43 26.21 -5.50
C GLU A 470 15.24 25.71 -4.05
N GLN A 471 14.14 25.01 -3.79
CA GLN A 471 13.83 24.41 -2.50
C GLN A 471 14.66 23.15 -2.24
N VAL A 472 15.01 22.39 -3.29
CA VAL A 472 15.94 21.25 -3.20
C VAL A 472 17.29 21.67 -2.62
N ASN A 473 17.87 22.77 -3.13
CA ASN A 473 19.17 23.25 -2.65
C ASN A 473 19.12 23.74 -1.20
N THR A 474 18.04 24.44 -0.83
CA THR A 474 17.83 24.93 0.53
C THR A 474 17.65 23.79 1.52
N LEU A 475 16.87 22.77 1.14
CA LEU A 475 16.65 21.58 1.95
C LEU A 475 17.94 20.77 2.13
N ARG A 476 18.75 20.59 1.07
CA ARG A 476 20.08 19.96 1.16
C ARG A 476 20.98 20.68 2.16
N HIS A 477 20.99 22.01 2.14
CA HIS A 477 21.77 22.81 3.09
C HIS A 477 21.24 22.69 4.52
N PHE A 478 19.91 22.69 4.73
CA PHE A 478 19.31 22.44 6.03
C PHE A 478 19.79 21.10 6.59
N TRP A 479 19.78 20.05 5.78
CA TRP A 479 20.20 18.71 6.18
C TRP A 479 21.65 18.62 6.64
N HIS A 480 22.57 19.15 5.83
CA HIS A 480 23.99 19.16 6.18
C HIS A 480 24.30 19.84 7.51
N ASN A 481 23.44 20.78 7.94
CA ASN A 481 23.68 21.56 9.15
C ASN A 481 22.82 21.14 10.36
N HIS A 482 21.77 20.33 10.17
CA HIS A 482 20.80 20.03 11.23
C HIS A 482 20.74 18.55 11.65
N LEU A 483 21.28 17.63 10.84
CA LEU A 483 21.50 16.26 11.28
C LEU A 483 22.72 16.23 12.19
N SER A 484 22.57 15.75 13.43
CA SER A 484 23.69 15.65 14.35
C SER A 484 24.64 14.52 13.93
N ALA A 485 25.93 14.67 14.23
CA ALA A 485 26.92 13.62 13.98
C ALA A 485 26.54 12.31 14.71
N ASP A 486 25.93 12.40 15.89
CA ASP A 486 25.45 11.25 16.65
C ASP A 486 24.33 10.50 15.92
N GLU A 487 23.42 11.19 15.22
CA GLU A 487 22.34 10.58 14.43
C GLU A 487 22.86 9.94 13.13
N ILE A 488 23.93 10.50 12.54
CA ILE A 488 24.57 10.01 11.32
C ILE A 488 25.44 8.77 11.62
N ASN A 489 26.18 8.80 12.73
CA ASN A 489 27.11 7.74 13.13
C ASN A 489 26.44 6.55 13.86
N VAL A 490 25.11 6.53 13.98
CA VAL A 490 24.37 5.38 14.54
C VAL A 490 24.52 4.13 13.67
N LEU A 491 24.73 4.31 12.37
CA LEU A 491 24.88 3.24 11.41
C LEU A 491 26.35 3.09 11.03
N ASP A 492 26.91 1.88 11.22
CA ASP A 492 28.26 1.56 10.78
C ASP A 492 28.35 1.61 9.24
N GLY A 493 28.98 2.67 8.72
CA GLY A 493 29.21 2.85 7.30
C GLY A 493 29.92 4.15 6.95
N GLU A 494 30.29 4.31 5.69
CA GLU A 494 30.87 5.51 5.14
C GLU A 494 29.78 6.43 4.58
N TRP A 495 29.74 7.66 5.09
CA TRP A 495 28.86 8.71 4.59
C TRP A 495 29.63 9.61 3.63
N GLN A 496 29.10 9.81 2.42
CA GLN A 496 29.68 10.68 1.41
C GLN A 496 28.68 11.77 0.99
N HIS A 497 29.15 13.01 1.00
CA HIS A 497 28.39 14.15 0.52
C HIS A 497 28.67 14.34 -0.97
N THR A 498 27.68 14.07 -1.83
CA THR A 498 27.81 14.23 -3.28
C THR A 498 26.99 15.41 -3.79
N GLN A 499 27.22 15.81 -5.04
CA GLN A 499 26.44 16.90 -5.68
C GLN A 499 24.95 16.52 -5.85
N ASN A 500 24.63 15.23 -5.78
CA ASN A 500 23.28 14.70 -5.96
C ASN A 500 22.56 14.42 -4.64
N GLY A 501 23.27 14.38 -3.51
CA GLY A 501 22.67 14.15 -2.19
C GLY A 501 23.68 13.67 -1.15
N ILE A 502 23.17 13.06 -0.08
CA ILE A 502 23.98 12.32 0.89
C ILE A 502 23.89 10.85 0.52
N GLU A 503 25.05 10.23 0.31
CA GLU A 503 25.17 8.80 0.03
C GLU A 503 25.71 8.09 1.27
N PHE A 504 25.14 6.93 1.59
CA PHE A 504 25.58 6.08 2.71
C PHE A 504 26.03 4.72 2.18
N TYR A 505 27.18 4.26 2.63
CA TYR A 505 27.81 3.00 2.23
C TYR A 505 28.07 2.13 3.46
N VAL A 506 27.33 1.03 3.65
CA VAL A 506 27.51 0.13 4.79
C VAL A 506 28.87 -0.59 4.72
N THR A 507 29.63 -0.67 5.82
CA THR A 507 31.02 -1.15 5.85
C THR A 507 31.22 -2.63 5.45
N GLN A 508 30.15 -3.42 5.33
CA GLN A 508 30.17 -4.84 4.94
C GLN A 508 29.46 -5.13 3.60
N SER A 509 29.03 -4.09 2.89
CA SER A 509 28.41 -4.20 1.58
C SER A 509 29.47 -4.57 0.52
N THR A 510 29.49 -5.83 0.07
CA THR A 510 30.26 -6.22 -1.12
C THR A 510 29.49 -5.78 -2.38
N PRO A 511 30.08 -4.99 -3.29
CA PRO A 511 29.45 -4.69 -4.57
C PRO A 511 29.30 -5.98 -5.37
N VAL A 512 28.07 -6.34 -5.75
CA VAL A 512 27.87 -7.40 -6.73
C VAL A 512 28.26 -6.82 -8.09
N PHE A 513 29.38 -7.27 -8.66
CA PHE A 513 29.75 -6.92 -10.03
C PHE A 513 29.00 -7.84 -10.99
N ARG A 514 27.97 -7.34 -11.68
CA ARG A 514 27.46 -8.03 -12.86
C ARG A 514 28.43 -7.79 -14.00
N ALA A 515 29.11 -8.85 -14.45
CA ALA A 515 29.62 -8.91 -15.81
C ALA A 515 28.42 -8.66 -16.74
N GLY A 516 28.57 -7.78 -17.73
CA GLY A 516 27.57 -7.62 -18.76
C GLY A 516 27.25 -8.97 -19.40
N SER A 517 26.06 -9.17 -19.92
CA SER A 517 25.72 -10.44 -20.55
C SER A 517 24.87 -10.21 -21.79
N ILE A 518 25.05 -11.08 -22.80
CA ILE A 518 24.18 -11.11 -23.96
C ILE A 518 23.27 -12.31 -23.82
N MET A 519 21.99 -12.03 -23.58
CA MET A 519 20.95 -13.05 -23.56
C MET A 519 20.08 -12.93 -24.81
N ALA A 520 19.97 -14.04 -25.53
CA ALA A 520 19.02 -14.19 -26.64
C ALA A 520 17.97 -15.23 -26.27
N SER A 521 16.69 -14.88 -26.41
CA SER A 521 15.58 -15.80 -26.15
C SER A 521 14.43 -15.59 -27.14
N HIS A 522 13.68 -16.67 -27.37
CA HIS A 522 12.38 -16.59 -28.04
C HIS A 522 11.34 -16.20 -27.00
N LYS A 523 10.59 -15.13 -27.28
CA LYS A 523 9.60 -14.64 -26.34
C LYS A 523 8.33 -15.50 -26.36
N ASP A 524 7.82 -15.89 -27.55
CA ASP A 524 6.52 -16.59 -27.70
C ASP A 524 6.42 -17.44 -28.99
N GLU A 525 5.28 -18.12 -29.21
CA GLU A 525 4.95 -18.95 -30.39
C GLU A 525 4.92 -18.18 -31.73
N GLU A 526 4.92 -16.84 -31.70
CA GLU A 526 4.78 -15.94 -32.86
C GLU A 526 6.10 -15.56 -33.55
N GLY A 527 7.21 -16.26 -33.28
CA GLY A 527 8.47 -16.06 -34.00
C GLY A 527 9.27 -14.79 -33.63
N ALA A 528 8.90 -14.10 -32.54
CA ALA A 528 9.64 -12.95 -32.02
C ALA A 528 10.95 -13.37 -31.33
N MET A 529 12.03 -12.61 -31.58
CA MET A 529 13.35 -12.83 -30.97
C MET A 529 13.80 -11.59 -30.19
N HIS A 530 14.19 -11.82 -28.94
CA HIS A 530 14.65 -10.80 -28.00
C HIS A 530 16.16 -10.94 -27.78
N VAL A 531 16.90 -9.84 -27.96
CA VAL A 531 18.34 -9.76 -27.64
C VAL A 531 18.56 -8.68 -26.59
N THR A 532 19.02 -9.07 -25.42
CA THR A 532 19.36 -8.16 -24.33
C THR A 532 20.86 -8.07 -24.19
N LEU A 533 21.39 -6.85 -24.17
CA LEU A 533 22.76 -6.53 -23.79
C LEU A 533 22.75 -5.91 -22.39
N SER A 534 23.28 -6.60 -21.39
CA SER A 534 23.52 -6.00 -20.08
C SER A 534 24.89 -5.34 -20.07
N PHE A 535 24.99 -4.12 -19.54
CA PHE A 535 26.22 -3.36 -19.44
C PHE A 535 26.73 -3.32 -17.98
N PRO A 536 28.06 -3.21 -17.77
CA PRO A 536 28.59 -2.85 -16.46
C PRO A 536 28.05 -1.48 -16.01
N HIS A 537 27.82 -1.33 -14.71
CA HIS A 537 27.32 -0.08 -14.12
C HIS A 537 28.31 1.09 -14.19
N THR A 538 29.55 0.86 -14.65
CA THR A 538 30.56 1.88 -14.94
C THR A 538 30.37 2.53 -16.31
N VAL A 539 29.48 2.01 -17.17
CA VAL A 539 29.17 2.59 -18.48
C VAL A 539 28.11 3.69 -18.30
N GLU A 540 28.36 4.88 -18.83
CA GLU A 540 27.40 5.98 -18.72
C GLU A 540 26.11 5.66 -19.49
N ALA A 541 24.96 6.00 -18.90
CA ALA A 541 23.64 5.78 -19.52
C ALA A 541 23.51 6.47 -20.88
N GLY A 542 24.18 7.61 -21.07
CA GLY A 542 24.25 8.34 -22.34
C GLY A 542 24.95 7.55 -23.44
N ASP A 543 25.98 6.79 -23.11
CA ASP A 543 26.72 5.94 -24.06
C ASP A 543 25.87 4.73 -24.49
N ILE A 544 25.16 4.12 -23.54
CA ILE A 544 24.21 3.02 -23.81
C ILE A 544 23.09 3.51 -24.76
N ALA A 545 22.56 4.71 -24.51
CA ALA A 545 21.53 5.32 -25.35
C ALA A 545 22.04 5.68 -26.75
N THR A 546 23.25 6.24 -26.84
CA THR A 546 23.90 6.58 -28.11
C THR A 546 24.14 5.33 -28.95
N PHE A 547 24.53 4.22 -28.31
CA PHE A 547 24.69 2.93 -28.98
C PHE A 547 23.36 2.40 -29.53
N GLY A 548 22.28 2.41 -28.73
CA GLY A 548 20.95 2.04 -29.19
C GLY A 548 20.46 2.88 -30.39
N GLN A 549 20.69 4.19 -30.36
CA GLN A 549 20.35 5.09 -31.46
C GLN A 549 21.20 4.85 -32.72
N ALA A 550 22.50 4.60 -32.58
CA ALA A 550 23.39 4.32 -33.69
C ALA A 550 22.99 3.04 -34.44
N VAL A 551 22.61 1.98 -33.71
CA VAL A 551 22.09 0.74 -34.30
C VAL A 551 20.80 1.00 -35.08
N MET A 552 19.88 1.79 -34.52
CA MET A 552 18.61 2.18 -35.17
C MET A 552 18.79 3.05 -36.41
N ALA A 553 19.80 3.91 -36.42
CA ALA A 553 20.07 4.85 -37.50
C ALA A 553 20.74 4.22 -38.72
N SER A 554 21.19 2.96 -38.61
CA SER A 554 21.91 2.27 -39.69
C SER A 554 21.05 2.08 -40.94
N GLU A 555 21.66 2.30 -42.12
CA GLU A 555 20.99 2.17 -43.43
C GLU A 555 20.37 0.78 -43.65
N MET A 556 20.90 -0.23 -42.98
CA MET A 556 20.40 -1.58 -43.12
C MET A 556 19.13 -1.85 -42.29
N VAL A 557 19.04 -1.33 -41.06
CA VAL A 557 17.79 -1.36 -40.27
C VAL A 557 16.70 -0.57 -41.00
N LYS A 558 17.04 0.60 -41.55
CA LYS A 558 16.13 1.39 -42.39
C LYS A 558 15.66 0.62 -43.64
N LYS A 559 16.56 -0.05 -44.38
CA LYS A 559 16.22 -0.83 -45.57
C LYS A 559 15.37 -2.08 -45.27
N ARG A 560 15.62 -2.81 -44.17
CA ARG A 560 14.79 -3.97 -43.79
C ARG A 560 13.41 -3.57 -43.27
N ARG A 561 13.30 -2.42 -42.58
CA ARG A 561 12.02 -1.82 -42.17
C ARG A 561 11.19 -1.37 -43.38
N LEU A 562 11.84 -0.93 -44.46
CA LEU A 562 11.20 -0.53 -45.73
C LEU A 562 10.96 -1.69 -46.71
N GLY A 563 11.63 -2.84 -46.53
CA GLY A 563 11.57 -4.00 -47.41
C GLY A 563 10.56 -5.10 -47.04
N GLY A 564 9.73 -4.87 -46.02
CA GLY A 564 8.56 -5.72 -45.70
C GLY A 564 8.82 -7.07 -45.01
N ARG A 565 10.03 -7.34 -44.49
CA ARG A 565 10.38 -8.61 -43.82
C ARG A 565 10.74 -8.48 -42.32
N CYS A 566 10.57 -7.29 -41.75
CA CYS A 566 10.70 -7.00 -40.32
C CYS A 566 9.63 -5.96 -39.99
N TYR A 567 8.59 -6.36 -39.25
CA TYR A 567 7.42 -5.51 -38.98
C TYR A 567 7.66 -4.55 -37.81
N SER A 568 8.51 -4.96 -36.87
CA SER A 568 8.79 -4.26 -35.64
C SER A 568 10.26 -4.46 -35.25
N PHE A 569 10.95 -3.34 -35.03
CA PHE A 569 12.26 -3.30 -34.41
C PHE A 569 12.22 -2.28 -33.27
N GLY A 570 12.26 -2.77 -32.03
CA GLY A 570 12.20 -1.96 -30.82
C GLY A 570 13.55 -1.93 -30.11
N VAL A 571 13.90 -0.76 -29.56
CA VAL A 571 15.04 -0.62 -28.65
C VAL A 571 14.52 -0.08 -27.33
N SER A 572 14.71 -0.83 -26.25
CA SER A 572 14.38 -0.39 -24.90
C SER A 572 15.63 -0.36 -24.03
N ILE A 573 15.79 0.73 -23.27
CA ILE A 573 16.85 0.85 -22.27
C ILE A 573 16.17 0.77 -20.92
N ASP A 574 16.56 -0.23 -20.13
CA ASP A 574 16.21 -0.30 -18.72
C ASP A 574 17.43 0.20 -17.92
N LEU A 575 17.30 1.42 -17.41
CA LEU A 575 18.34 2.06 -16.59
C LEU A 575 18.40 1.50 -15.17
N MET A 576 17.39 0.75 -14.72
CA MET A 576 17.38 0.07 -13.43
C MET A 576 18.17 -1.25 -13.50
N THR A 577 18.17 -1.91 -14.66
CA THR A 577 18.94 -3.14 -14.91
C THR A 577 20.22 -2.93 -15.72
N TYR A 578 20.46 -1.73 -16.25
CA TYR A 578 21.54 -1.40 -17.20
C TYR A 578 21.52 -2.30 -18.45
N GLU A 579 20.31 -2.53 -18.98
CA GLU A 579 20.07 -3.41 -20.12
C GLU A 579 19.58 -2.62 -21.33
N LEU A 580 20.14 -2.95 -22.50
CA LEU A 580 19.66 -2.51 -23.80
C LEU A 580 19.07 -3.72 -24.51
N ALA A 581 17.77 -3.69 -24.74
CA ALA A 581 17.09 -4.77 -25.43
C ALA A 581 16.71 -4.40 -26.87
N PHE A 582 16.88 -5.35 -27.76
CA PHE A 582 16.49 -5.30 -29.17
C PHE A 582 15.40 -6.36 -29.41
N ASP A 583 14.22 -5.89 -29.75
CA ASP A 583 13.07 -6.73 -30.09
C ASP A 583 12.89 -6.79 -31.61
N THR A 584 12.75 -7.99 -32.17
CA THR A 584 12.49 -8.18 -33.60
C THR A 584 11.33 -9.15 -33.85
N VAL A 585 10.48 -8.83 -34.82
CA VAL A 585 9.42 -9.72 -35.35
C VAL A 585 9.63 -9.90 -36.85
N ALA A 586 9.91 -11.13 -37.30
CA ALA A 586 10.27 -11.45 -38.69
C ALA A 586 9.59 -12.74 -39.20
N ASP A 587 9.24 -12.76 -40.49
CA ASP A 587 8.45 -13.83 -41.14
C ASP A 587 9.26 -15.10 -41.48
N SER A 588 10.60 -15.09 -41.42
CA SER A 588 11.41 -16.26 -41.79
C SER A 588 12.82 -16.30 -41.18
N ASP A 589 13.13 -17.44 -40.56
CA ASP A 589 14.40 -17.94 -39.98
C ASP A 589 15.19 -16.98 -39.06
N PRO A 590 15.01 -17.07 -37.72
CA PRO A 590 15.70 -16.28 -36.68
C PRO A 590 17.24 -16.40 -36.69
N SER A 591 17.74 -17.35 -37.46
CA SER A 591 19.09 -17.89 -37.38
C SER A 591 20.15 -17.03 -38.08
N VAL A 592 19.75 -16.25 -39.10
CA VAL A 592 20.63 -15.31 -39.83
C VAL A 592 20.95 -14.08 -38.97
N SER A 593 19.97 -13.60 -38.18
CA SER A 593 20.13 -12.48 -37.24
C SER A 593 21.21 -12.74 -36.19
N PHE A 594 21.28 -14.00 -35.74
CA PHE A 594 22.13 -14.46 -34.65
C PHE A 594 23.58 -14.77 -35.09
N VAL A 595 23.78 -15.40 -36.25
CA VAL A 595 25.12 -15.69 -36.80
C VAL A 595 25.90 -14.41 -37.11
N ALA A 596 25.22 -13.39 -37.62
CA ALA A 596 25.84 -12.12 -37.98
C ALA A 596 26.25 -11.28 -36.77
N LEU A 597 25.46 -11.32 -35.68
CA LEU A 597 25.81 -10.69 -34.41
C LEU A 597 27.04 -11.38 -33.79
N LEU A 598 27.07 -12.71 -33.76
CA LEU A 598 28.20 -13.49 -33.23
C LEU A 598 29.50 -13.27 -34.03
N ASN A 599 29.47 -13.26 -35.37
CA ASN A 599 30.66 -13.06 -36.21
C ASN A 599 31.26 -11.65 -36.09
N ALA A 600 30.43 -10.63 -35.87
CA ALA A 600 30.92 -9.27 -35.68
C ALA A 600 31.50 -9.05 -34.28
N MET A 601 31.00 -9.79 -33.28
CA MET A 601 31.60 -9.85 -31.95
C MET A 601 32.90 -10.66 -31.97
N GLU A 602 32.98 -11.74 -32.77
CA GLU A 602 34.21 -12.54 -32.97
C GLU A 602 35.38 -11.68 -33.46
N GLY A 603 35.12 -10.70 -34.35
CA GLY A 603 36.12 -9.74 -34.84
C GLY A 603 36.70 -8.80 -33.78
N LEU A 604 36.12 -8.74 -32.59
CA LEU A 604 36.59 -7.93 -31.45
C LEU A 604 37.15 -8.76 -30.31
N THR A 605 36.79 -10.04 -30.25
CA THR A 605 37.21 -10.91 -29.16
C THR A 605 38.60 -11.46 -29.44
N LYS A 606 39.49 -11.44 -28.46
CA LYS A 606 40.70 -12.28 -28.48
C LYS A 606 40.43 -13.54 -27.66
N PRO A 607 40.84 -14.75 -28.10
CA PRO A 607 40.80 -15.92 -27.24
C PRO A 607 41.73 -15.68 -26.04
N MET A 608 41.25 -15.93 -24.83
CA MET A 608 41.98 -15.69 -23.57
C MET A 608 42.09 -16.98 -22.74
N GLU A 609 43.18 -17.12 -21.99
CA GLU A 609 43.32 -18.19 -21.01
C GLU A 609 42.52 -17.90 -19.72
N ASN A 610 42.05 -18.94 -19.02
CA ASN A 610 41.15 -18.83 -17.86
C ASN A 610 41.67 -17.93 -16.72
N SER A 611 42.98 -17.86 -16.50
CA SER A 611 43.58 -17.05 -15.43
C SER A 611 43.57 -15.54 -15.74
N GLU A 612 43.45 -15.18 -17.03
CA GLU A 612 43.46 -13.80 -17.51
C GLU A 612 42.04 -13.21 -17.58
N LEU A 613 41.03 -14.10 -17.68
CA LEU A 613 39.60 -13.80 -17.63
C LEU A 613 39.21 -13.18 -16.28
N GLU A 614 39.58 -13.81 -15.15
CA GLU A 614 39.24 -13.34 -13.80
C GLU A 614 39.81 -11.95 -13.50
N LYS A 615 41.04 -11.69 -13.97
CA LYS A 615 41.74 -10.41 -13.75
C LYS A 615 41.12 -9.26 -14.53
N ARG A 616 40.57 -9.52 -15.72
CA ARG A 616 39.90 -8.51 -16.56
C ARG A 616 38.41 -8.36 -16.28
N CYS A 617 37.75 -9.36 -15.67
CA CYS A 617 36.39 -9.23 -15.13
C CYS A 617 36.25 -8.09 -14.09
N GLN A 618 37.34 -7.65 -13.46
CA GLN A 618 37.37 -6.47 -12.58
C GLN A 618 37.21 -5.12 -13.33
N GLY A 619 37.43 -5.09 -14.66
CA GLY A 619 37.38 -3.89 -15.50
C GLY A 619 36.12 -3.73 -16.36
N GLY A 620 35.11 -4.61 -16.19
CA GLY A 620 33.87 -4.62 -16.97
C GLY A 620 33.97 -5.54 -18.20
N LEU A 621 33.28 -6.68 -18.14
CA LEU A 621 33.35 -7.72 -19.17
C LEU A 621 31.93 -8.19 -19.52
N GLY A 622 31.64 -8.36 -20.82
CA GLY A 622 30.37 -8.88 -21.33
C GLY A 622 30.47 -10.37 -21.71
N LEU A 623 29.59 -11.22 -21.20
CA LEU A 623 29.52 -12.68 -21.43
C LEU A 623 28.33 -13.07 -22.33
N VAL A 624 28.56 -13.80 -23.41
CA VAL A 624 27.48 -14.26 -24.32
C VAL A 624 27.03 -15.66 -23.91
N SER A 625 25.74 -15.84 -23.57
CA SER A 625 25.16 -17.16 -23.30
C SER A 625 23.76 -17.26 -23.89
N ALA A 626 23.52 -18.30 -24.70
CA ALA A 626 22.20 -18.59 -25.27
C ALA A 626 21.68 -19.96 -24.77
N ARG A 627 20.41 -20.02 -24.38
CA ARG A 627 19.71 -21.27 -24.02
C ARG A 627 18.66 -21.58 -25.08
N TYR A 628 18.74 -22.77 -25.71
CA TYR A 628 17.79 -23.22 -26.73
C TYR A 628 17.02 -24.48 -26.31
N ARG A 629 15.76 -24.60 -26.76
CA ARG A 629 14.99 -25.86 -26.71
C ARG A 629 15.20 -26.68 -28.01
N LYS A 630 15.08 -28.00 -27.88
CA LYS A 630 15.67 -29.09 -28.70
C LYS A 630 15.35 -29.21 -30.21
N SER A 631 14.64 -28.30 -30.88
CA SER A 631 14.07 -28.62 -32.20
C SER A 631 14.93 -28.38 -33.45
N HIS A 632 16.05 -27.65 -33.43
CA HIS A 632 16.84 -27.37 -34.66
C HIS A 632 18.28 -27.92 -34.64
N ALA A 633 18.42 -29.24 -34.54
CA ALA A 633 19.70 -29.94 -34.45
C ALA A 633 20.62 -29.79 -35.70
N ARG A 634 20.06 -29.52 -36.89
CA ARG A 634 20.87 -29.31 -38.12
C ARG A 634 21.55 -27.93 -38.16
N PHE A 635 20.99 -26.94 -37.47
CA PHE A 635 21.54 -25.59 -37.40
C PHE A 635 22.72 -25.50 -36.41
N HIS A 636 22.66 -26.32 -35.35
CA HIS A 636 23.71 -26.43 -34.33
C HIS A 636 25.05 -26.92 -34.87
N THR A 637 25.08 -27.84 -35.84
CA THR A 637 26.34 -28.46 -36.30
C THR A 637 27.23 -27.50 -37.10
N ALA A 638 26.65 -26.48 -37.75
CA ALA A 638 27.43 -25.45 -38.47
C ALA A 638 27.98 -24.36 -37.54
N LEU A 639 27.48 -24.26 -36.31
CA LEU A 639 27.72 -23.16 -35.36
C LEU A 639 28.65 -23.56 -34.19
N LEU A 640 29.10 -24.82 -34.13
CA LEU A 640 29.83 -25.35 -33.00
C LEU A 640 31.34 -25.12 -33.10
N GLY A 641 31.73 -23.97 -32.57
CA GLY A 641 33.00 -23.75 -31.85
C GLY A 641 32.83 -22.92 -30.57
N THR A 642 31.73 -22.17 -30.43
CA THR A 642 31.54 -21.12 -29.39
C THR A 642 30.33 -21.31 -28.48
N VAL A 643 29.40 -22.20 -28.80
CA VAL A 643 28.21 -22.44 -27.95
C VAL A 643 28.63 -23.12 -26.65
N GLY A 644 28.52 -22.40 -25.53
CA GLY A 644 28.92 -22.87 -24.20
C GLY A 644 30.34 -22.49 -23.78
N GLN A 645 31.05 -21.67 -24.57
CA GLN A 645 32.36 -21.12 -24.21
C GLN A 645 32.23 -19.61 -23.92
N PRO A 646 32.70 -19.12 -22.75
CA PRO A 646 32.69 -17.70 -22.43
C PRO A 646 33.71 -16.92 -23.29
N SER A 647 33.27 -15.88 -24.00
CA SER A 647 34.14 -14.94 -24.73
C SER A 647 34.06 -13.54 -24.12
N ALA A 648 35.16 -12.79 -24.11
CA ALA A 648 35.27 -11.48 -23.47
C ALA A 648 35.41 -10.33 -24.48
N VAL A 649 34.66 -9.23 -24.28
CA VAL A 649 34.86 -7.95 -24.98
C VAL A 649 35.52 -6.96 -24.02
N ASP A 650 36.70 -6.43 -24.38
CA ASP A 650 37.42 -5.43 -23.60
C ASP A 650 36.95 -4.02 -23.98
N PHE A 651 36.07 -3.44 -23.16
CA PHE A 651 35.50 -2.12 -23.40
C PHE A 651 36.48 -0.96 -23.19
N THR A 652 37.67 -1.19 -22.60
CA THR A 652 38.68 -0.14 -22.41
C THR A 652 39.39 0.25 -23.72
N VAL A 653 39.27 -0.58 -24.75
CA VAL A 653 39.86 -0.36 -26.09
C VAL A 653 38.81 0.01 -27.14
N VAL A 654 37.53 0.04 -26.74
CA VAL A 654 36.38 0.28 -27.61
C VAL A 654 36.15 1.77 -27.76
N THR A 655 36.43 2.29 -28.94
CA THR A 655 36.15 3.68 -29.35
C THR A 655 34.80 3.77 -30.10
N PRO A 656 34.17 4.96 -30.19
CA PRO A 656 32.96 5.17 -31.00
C PRO A 656 33.13 4.70 -32.46
N THR A 657 34.34 4.80 -33.01
CA THR A 657 34.69 4.31 -34.35
C THR A 657 34.68 2.78 -34.41
N SER A 658 35.34 2.11 -33.45
CA SER A 658 35.27 0.65 -33.37
C SER A 658 33.85 0.14 -33.14
N LEU A 659 33.02 0.86 -32.37
CA LEU A 659 31.58 0.58 -32.19
C LEU A 659 30.78 0.72 -33.48
N ALA A 660 31.06 1.75 -34.28
CA ALA A 660 30.46 1.92 -35.60
C ALA A 660 30.88 0.81 -36.57
N ASP A 661 32.14 0.36 -36.51
CA ASP A 661 32.66 -0.74 -37.33
C ASP A 661 32.02 -2.08 -36.94
N ILE A 662 31.80 -2.32 -35.65
CA ILE A 662 31.09 -3.51 -35.15
C ILE A 662 29.65 -3.52 -35.64
N ALA A 663 28.93 -2.41 -35.45
CA ALA A 663 27.57 -2.27 -35.96
C ALA A 663 27.56 -2.51 -37.48
N THR A 664 28.50 -1.94 -38.23
CA THR A 664 28.61 -2.11 -39.68
C THR A 664 28.92 -3.56 -40.08
N ASN A 665 29.74 -4.29 -39.31
CA ASN A 665 30.09 -5.68 -39.55
C ASN A 665 28.96 -6.65 -39.19
N VAL A 666 28.25 -6.42 -38.07
CA VAL A 666 27.00 -7.13 -37.71
C VAL A 666 26.03 -7.01 -38.87
N LEU A 667 25.86 -5.79 -39.37
CA LEU A 667 24.91 -5.50 -40.43
C LEU A 667 25.37 -6.09 -41.78
N THR A 668 26.66 -6.04 -42.11
CA THR A 668 27.19 -6.64 -43.35
C THR A 668 27.08 -8.17 -43.35
N ALA A 669 27.29 -8.83 -42.20
CA ALA A 669 27.14 -10.27 -42.04
C ALA A 669 25.67 -10.75 -42.13
N LEU A 670 24.69 -9.88 -41.86
CA LEU A 670 23.25 -10.14 -42.07
C LEU A 670 22.84 -10.25 -43.55
N LYS A 671 23.80 -10.21 -44.46
CA LYS A 671 23.61 -10.14 -45.92
C LYS A 671 23.94 -11.44 -46.66
N HIS A 672 24.08 -12.59 -45.99
CA HIS A 672 24.33 -13.85 -46.72
C HIS A 672 23.06 -14.36 -47.44
N PRO A 673 23.12 -14.64 -48.75
CA PRO A 673 22.02 -15.20 -49.52
C PRO A 673 21.99 -16.72 -49.31
N THR A 674 21.07 -17.23 -48.50
CA THR A 674 20.52 -18.57 -48.71
C THR A 674 19.22 -18.41 -49.46
N VAL A 675 19.26 -18.82 -50.73
CA VAL A 675 18.10 -18.99 -51.60
C VAL A 675 17.18 -20.02 -50.95
N HIS A 676 15.98 -19.59 -50.57
CA HIS A 676 14.72 -20.17 -51.01
C HIS A 676 13.61 -19.12 -50.93
#